data_AF-A0A8S0W4Z8-F1
#
_entry.id   AF-A0A8S0W4Z8-F1
#
_cell.length_a   1.000
_cell.length_b   1.000
_cell.length_c   1.000
_cell.angle_alpha   90.00
_cell.angle_beta   90.00
_cell.angle_gamma   90.00
#
_symmetry.space_group_name_H-M   'P 1'
#
loop_
_entity.id
_entity.type
_entity.pdbx_description
1 polymer ?
#
loop_
_entity_poly.entity_id
_entity_poly.type
_entity_poly.pdbx_seq_one_letter_code
_entity_poly.pdbx_strand_id
1 'polypeptide(L)'
;MRGLMGGAHPGAWKIGQLTGGFAVCLVVRSENPELKADDQVVGPIEHKHYAIRNDPQSFQVLENPCGLPWTTFLGVLGYPGKSAYAPWKECAHAMKGETVFVSAGASAVGSLVIQLAKADGLKVIASAGSDEKVAFMKELGADVTFNYKTMKTAEVLAKEGPIDIYWDNVGGETLEAALDNANNGARFIECGMISGYNTGGAPIRVCPLLYTLIPSSDPHFSPQNIMNVIAKSITMTGFLIFSLDAKYSAQFYADITPKVASDEIKHREHIYEGLEKVGEAILAVQKGENMGKAVVHVADDWSLCFISYPLASLKPHTLYTAARLAGNGFWADAWAPVRGDGCSRAFTHFFLQGIPSRAPLVSSTISLSLHRLFTPVPYLQRIWRPPEHIAGIIASETVRMKRPIIVTQTSKVCVATPGAFWDPFSRELVLSSTFLMRSRVIVALSPTQPYDAQCIRFANKYSESPLLRVSILPELKSCASDFNSYADQRTSTWHLIKATPINPNFCTPSDMSSIRAAAVLNHPKPAKPLIHSPLHPSLIKMAPVVNGRVIFNSIPEGFPVPGETVVYDTSESIDPETIPLNGGFLLKTLELSIDPYMRGRMRDSKIESYIPAFELGEPLSGYGVGVVLRSEYPGINPGDHLYGGLEHKEYTIRKDLNLLSVIENPYNIPWSAFVGVLGMPGTTAYIGWKEYSRAKKGEVAFVTTGAGPVGSLVIQLAKADGLKVIASAGSDAKVQFMKDLGADVAFNYKTTNVPEVLAKEGPIDIYWDNVGGKTLEAALDNAKIRARFIECGMITGYNTGHEPVRNLALIIGKTISLNGFLVFHLEAQYLEEFYRELTPKVASGEIKYREHVYNGLESAGEAILAVQKGENRAKAVVHVVDD
;
A
#
# COMPACT_ATOMS: atom_id res chain seq x y z
N MET A 1 -2.19 -45.16 -24.98
CA MET A 1 -1.68 -44.17 -24.02
C MET A 1 -2.85 -43.67 -23.16
N ARG A 2 -3.03 -44.21 -21.95
CA ARG A 2 -3.85 -43.59 -20.89
C ARG A 2 -2.86 -43.17 -19.79
N GLY A 3 -2.85 -41.91 -19.41
CA GLY A 3 -1.88 -41.37 -18.44
C GLY A 3 -1.42 -39.96 -18.78
N LEU A 4 -2.34 -39.00 -18.68
CA LEU A 4 -2.10 -37.55 -18.50
C LEU A 4 -3.45 -36.80 -18.28
N MET A 5 -4.36 -37.41 -17.50
CA MET A 5 -5.53 -36.71 -16.95
C MET A 5 -5.38 -36.61 -15.45
N GLY A 6 -5.29 -35.37 -14.95
CA GLY A 6 -5.08 -35.03 -13.55
C GLY A 6 -4.20 -33.79 -13.41
N GLY A 7 -4.80 -32.62 -13.17
CA GLY A 7 -4.05 -31.39 -12.85
C GLY A 7 -3.74 -30.44 -14.03
N ALA A 8 -4.72 -30.13 -14.88
CA ALA A 8 -4.62 -28.98 -15.80
C ALA A 8 -5.38 -27.77 -15.23
N HIS A 9 -4.74 -26.60 -15.11
CA HIS A 9 -5.32 -25.43 -14.43
C HIS A 9 -6.59 -24.87 -15.13
N PRO A 10 -7.56 -24.31 -14.38
CA PRO A 10 -8.87 -23.93 -14.95
C PRO A 10 -8.91 -22.69 -15.86
N GLY A 11 -7.83 -21.91 -15.96
CA GLY A 11 -7.84 -20.59 -16.61
C GLY A 11 -6.78 -20.37 -17.70
N ALA A 12 -6.08 -21.41 -18.14
CA ALA A 12 -5.15 -21.33 -19.28
C ALA A 12 -5.84 -21.89 -20.54
N TRP A 13 -6.09 -21.04 -21.53
CA TRP A 13 -6.60 -21.46 -22.84
C TRP A 13 -5.63 -22.47 -23.47
N LYS A 14 -6.05 -23.72 -23.63
CA LYS A 14 -5.22 -24.75 -24.28
C LYS A 14 -5.28 -24.55 -25.79
N ILE A 15 -4.16 -24.85 -26.47
CA ILE A 15 -4.11 -24.90 -27.93
C ILE A 15 -5.21 -25.84 -28.43
N GLY A 16 -6.11 -25.32 -29.27
CA GLY A 16 -7.28 -26.05 -29.78
C GLY A 16 -8.58 -25.91 -28.98
N GLN A 17 -8.62 -25.12 -27.90
CA GLN A 17 -9.89 -24.70 -27.28
C GLN A 17 -10.45 -23.44 -27.96
N LEU A 18 -11.78 -23.29 -27.91
CA LEU A 18 -12.44 -22.01 -28.23
C LEU A 18 -12.00 -20.95 -27.22
N THR A 19 -11.74 -19.73 -27.69
CA THR A 19 -11.58 -18.54 -26.84
C THR A 19 -12.95 -18.02 -26.41
N GLY A 20 -12.99 -17.11 -25.43
CA GLY A 20 -14.22 -16.50 -24.95
C GLY A 20 -13.99 -15.16 -24.26
N GLY A 21 -15.10 -14.52 -23.88
CA GLY A 21 -15.15 -13.21 -23.26
C GLY A 21 -16.53 -12.96 -22.65
N PHE A 22 -16.87 -11.70 -22.39
CA PHE A 22 -18.23 -11.31 -21.99
C PHE A 22 -19.02 -10.83 -23.22
N ALA A 23 -20.24 -11.32 -23.37
CA ALA A 23 -21.18 -10.88 -24.41
C ALA A 23 -22.57 -10.64 -23.82
N VAL A 24 -23.38 -9.86 -24.54
CA VAL A 24 -24.84 -9.83 -24.37
C VAL A 24 -25.42 -10.89 -25.30
N CYS A 25 -26.37 -11.68 -24.80
CA CYS A 25 -26.96 -12.81 -25.51
C CYS A 25 -28.47 -12.85 -25.25
N LEU A 26 -29.24 -13.34 -26.23
CA LEU A 26 -30.62 -13.76 -26.01
C LEU A 26 -30.66 -15.22 -25.59
N VAL A 27 -31.47 -15.54 -24.58
CA VAL A 27 -31.78 -16.92 -24.22
C VAL A 27 -32.81 -17.46 -25.22
N VAL A 28 -32.35 -18.06 -26.33
CA VAL A 28 -33.22 -18.60 -27.40
C VAL A 28 -34.07 -19.79 -26.93
N ARG A 29 -33.59 -20.54 -25.93
CA ARG A 29 -34.31 -21.62 -25.24
C ARG A 29 -33.73 -21.79 -23.85
N SER A 30 -34.59 -22.04 -22.86
CA SER A 30 -34.19 -22.45 -21.52
C SER A 30 -34.95 -23.69 -21.06
N GLU A 31 -34.27 -24.53 -20.30
CA GLU A 31 -34.85 -25.60 -19.46
C GLU A 31 -34.59 -25.33 -17.96
N ASN A 32 -34.04 -24.14 -17.66
CA ASN A 32 -33.74 -23.67 -16.32
C ASN A 32 -34.88 -22.76 -15.81
N PRO A 33 -35.25 -22.78 -14.53
CA PRO A 33 -36.30 -21.91 -13.99
C PRO A 33 -35.86 -20.46 -13.71
N GLU A 34 -34.56 -20.18 -13.62
CA GLU A 34 -34.01 -18.85 -13.27
C GLU A 34 -33.94 -17.92 -14.50
N LEU A 35 -33.68 -18.47 -15.68
CA LEU A 35 -33.61 -17.77 -16.97
C LEU A 35 -34.64 -18.36 -17.94
N LYS A 36 -35.35 -17.54 -18.71
CA LYS A 36 -36.45 -17.92 -19.60
C LYS A 36 -36.05 -17.73 -21.06
N ALA A 37 -36.86 -18.28 -21.98
CA ALA A 37 -36.79 -17.86 -23.37
C ALA A 37 -37.05 -16.34 -23.47
N ASP A 38 -36.39 -15.70 -24.42
CA ASP A 38 -36.45 -14.26 -24.71
C ASP A 38 -35.83 -13.31 -23.64
N ASP A 39 -35.24 -13.82 -22.56
CA ASP A 39 -34.42 -13.00 -21.65
C ASP A 39 -33.13 -12.52 -22.35
N GLN A 40 -32.81 -11.23 -22.25
CA GLN A 40 -31.47 -10.73 -22.59
C GLN A 40 -30.56 -10.83 -21.37
N VAL A 41 -29.39 -11.43 -21.55
CA VAL A 41 -28.42 -11.68 -20.48
C VAL A 41 -27.02 -11.20 -20.86
N VAL A 42 -26.22 -10.77 -19.87
CA VAL A 42 -24.78 -10.56 -20.01
C VAL A 42 -24.01 -11.59 -19.18
N GLY A 43 -22.98 -12.20 -19.76
CA GLY A 43 -22.16 -13.20 -19.05
C GLY A 43 -21.00 -13.76 -19.86
N PRO A 44 -20.21 -14.68 -19.28
CA PRO A 44 -19.01 -15.24 -19.87
C PRO A 44 -19.33 -16.39 -20.84
N ILE A 45 -19.03 -16.19 -22.12
CA ILE A 45 -19.37 -17.10 -23.23
C ILE A 45 -18.14 -17.35 -24.12
N GLU A 46 -18.08 -18.51 -24.77
CA GLU A 46 -17.10 -18.75 -25.84
C GLU A 46 -17.49 -17.99 -27.12
N HIS A 47 -16.52 -17.62 -27.96
CA HIS A 47 -16.76 -16.89 -29.21
C HIS A 47 -17.38 -17.81 -30.28
N LYS A 48 -18.72 -17.92 -30.27
CA LYS A 48 -19.54 -18.75 -31.16
C LYS A 48 -20.97 -18.19 -31.22
N HIS A 49 -21.69 -18.43 -32.31
CA HIS A 49 -23.08 -17.96 -32.50
C HIS A 49 -24.08 -18.51 -31.46
N TYR A 50 -23.84 -19.70 -30.89
CA TYR A 50 -24.73 -20.34 -29.91
C TYR A 50 -23.94 -21.04 -28.80
N ALA A 51 -24.36 -20.86 -27.55
CA ALA A 51 -23.90 -21.66 -26.41
C ALA A 51 -25.05 -22.44 -25.77
N ILE A 52 -24.74 -23.61 -25.24
CA ILE A 52 -25.55 -24.30 -24.24
C ILE A 52 -24.80 -24.12 -22.92
N ARG A 53 -25.51 -23.64 -21.89
CA ARG A 53 -24.96 -23.39 -20.54
C ARG A 53 -25.86 -24.04 -19.50
N ASN A 54 -25.27 -24.41 -18.38
CA ASN A 54 -25.95 -25.06 -17.24
C ASN A 54 -25.70 -24.31 -15.91
N ASP A 55 -25.14 -23.11 -16.00
CA ASP A 55 -24.71 -22.25 -14.90
C ASP A 55 -25.39 -20.87 -15.00
N PRO A 56 -26.72 -20.77 -14.75
CA PRO A 56 -27.48 -19.53 -14.93
C PRO A 56 -26.91 -18.36 -14.12
N GLN A 57 -26.38 -18.63 -12.93
CA GLN A 57 -25.80 -17.62 -12.02
C GLN A 57 -24.50 -16.98 -12.54
N SER A 58 -23.91 -17.48 -13.63
CA SER A 58 -22.84 -16.79 -14.37
C SER A 58 -23.37 -15.65 -15.25
N PHE A 59 -24.68 -15.54 -15.43
CA PHE A 59 -25.35 -14.61 -16.35
C PHE A 59 -26.28 -13.67 -15.58
N GLN A 60 -26.15 -12.37 -15.84
CA GLN A 60 -27.04 -11.34 -15.30
C GLN A 60 -28.11 -11.00 -16.36
N VAL A 61 -29.40 -11.10 -16.01
CA VAL A 61 -30.49 -10.56 -16.85
C VAL A 61 -30.36 -9.04 -16.94
N LEU A 62 -30.48 -8.49 -18.15
CA LEU A 62 -30.38 -7.06 -18.42
C LEU A 62 -31.77 -6.43 -18.57
N GLU A 63 -32.03 -5.39 -17.78
CA GLU A 63 -33.14 -4.48 -18.00
C GLU A 63 -32.68 -3.30 -18.88
N ASN A 64 -33.43 -3.01 -19.94
CA ASN A 64 -33.13 -1.91 -20.87
C ASN A 64 -34.33 -0.96 -21.06
N PRO A 65 -34.82 -0.32 -19.98
CA PRO A 65 -36.00 0.56 -20.03
C PRO A 65 -35.80 1.82 -20.89
N CYS A 66 -34.55 2.17 -21.20
CA CYS A 66 -34.19 3.33 -22.02
C CYS A 66 -34.07 3.00 -23.52
N GLY A 67 -34.18 1.74 -23.93
CA GLY A 67 -34.05 1.33 -25.34
C GLY A 67 -32.65 1.56 -25.93
N LEU A 68 -31.61 1.51 -25.10
CA LEU A 68 -30.21 1.72 -25.52
C LEU A 68 -29.70 0.57 -26.39
N PRO A 69 -28.69 0.79 -27.25
CA PRO A 69 -28.02 -0.29 -27.97
C PRO A 69 -27.44 -1.33 -27.00
N TRP A 70 -27.66 -2.62 -27.26
CA TRP A 70 -27.17 -3.71 -26.40
C TRP A 70 -25.64 -3.72 -26.25
N THR A 71 -24.91 -3.19 -27.22
CA THR A 71 -23.46 -2.98 -27.18
C THR A 71 -23.02 -2.10 -26.00
N THR A 72 -23.83 -1.10 -25.64
CA THR A 72 -23.63 -0.19 -24.50
C THR A 72 -23.46 -0.93 -23.17
N PHE A 73 -24.13 -2.08 -23.00
CA PHE A 73 -24.03 -2.94 -21.81
C PHE A 73 -22.75 -3.80 -21.79
N LEU A 74 -21.97 -3.82 -22.88
CA LEU A 74 -20.58 -4.29 -22.92
C LEU A 74 -19.57 -3.14 -22.82
N GLY A 75 -19.97 -1.92 -23.20
CA GLY A 75 -19.23 -0.67 -23.06
C GLY A 75 -19.51 0.05 -21.75
N VAL A 76 -20.07 1.26 -21.82
CA VAL A 76 -20.16 2.20 -20.69
C VAL A 76 -21.16 1.79 -19.59
N LEU A 77 -22.10 0.89 -19.85
CA LEU A 77 -22.99 0.28 -18.84
C LEU A 77 -22.56 -1.16 -18.45
N GLY A 78 -21.45 -1.64 -19.01
CA GLY A 78 -20.83 -2.91 -18.65
C GLY A 78 -19.69 -2.78 -17.64
N TYR A 79 -18.89 -3.84 -17.53
CA TYR A 79 -17.67 -3.84 -16.70
C TYR A 79 -16.70 -2.66 -16.93
N PRO A 80 -16.51 -2.10 -18.14
CA PRO A 80 -15.67 -0.91 -18.32
C PRO A 80 -16.17 0.30 -17.53
N GLY A 81 -17.46 0.64 -17.65
CA GLY A 81 -18.04 1.76 -16.89
C GLY A 81 -18.05 1.52 -15.39
N LYS A 82 -18.40 0.30 -14.97
CA LYS A 82 -18.31 -0.14 -13.57
C LYS A 82 -16.89 -0.01 -13.00
N SER A 83 -15.87 -0.32 -13.81
CA SER A 83 -14.44 -0.22 -13.45
C SER A 83 -13.93 1.22 -13.38
N ALA A 84 -14.58 2.19 -14.03
CA ALA A 84 -14.32 3.61 -13.79
C ALA A 84 -15.05 4.07 -12.51
N TYR A 85 -16.36 3.83 -12.42
CA TYR A 85 -17.22 4.39 -11.38
C TYR A 85 -16.90 3.89 -9.97
N ALA A 86 -16.80 2.57 -9.76
CA ALA A 86 -16.68 2.02 -8.41
C ALA A 86 -15.36 2.40 -7.71
N PRO A 87 -14.18 2.32 -8.35
CA PRO A 87 -12.92 2.77 -7.74
C PRO A 87 -12.82 4.30 -7.68
N TRP A 88 -13.49 5.05 -8.56
CA TRP A 88 -13.57 6.50 -8.43
C TRP A 88 -14.30 6.91 -7.14
N LYS A 89 -15.35 6.19 -6.73
CA LYS A 89 -16.08 6.45 -5.49
C LYS A 89 -15.52 5.72 -4.25
N GLU A 90 -14.71 4.66 -4.40
CA GLU A 90 -14.06 3.94 -3.29
C GLU A 90 -12.64 4.43 -2.97
N CYS A 91 -11.82 4.75 -3.99
CA CYS A 91 -10.37 4.93 -3.85
C CYS A 91 -9.87 6.34 -4.19
N ALA A 92 -10.51 7.04 -5.15
CA ALA A 92 -9.98 8.32 -5.63
C ALA A 92 -10.18 9.48 -4.63
N HIS A 93 -11.23 9.42 -3.79
CA HIS A 93 -11.58 10.41 -2.78
C HIS A 93 -11.51 11.86 -3.31
N ALA A 94 -11.97 12.07 -4.54
CA ALA A 94 -11.73 13.29 -5.31
C ALA A 94 -12.36 14.54 -4.66
N MET A 95 -11.59 15.62 -4.61
CA MET A 95 -11.99 16.92 -4.07
C MET A 95 -12.02 17.98 -5.17
N LYS A 96 -12.99 18.90 -5.08
CA LYS A 96 -13.18 19.96 -6.07
C LYS A 96 -11.95 20.88 -6.14
N GLY A 97 -11.42 21.09 -7.34
CA GLY A 97 -10.25 21.91 -7.60
C GLY A 97 -8.91 21.15 -7.70
N GLU A 98 -8.89 19.86 -7.38
CA GLU A 98 -7.74 18.98 -7.63
C GLU A 98 -7.47 18.78 -9.13
N THR A 99 -6.26 18.32 -9.46
CA THR A 99 -5.84 17.91 -10.80
C THR A 99 -5.70 16.40 -10.89
N VAL A 100 -6.42 15.78 -11.83
CA VAL A 100 -6.26 14.36 -12.19
C VAL A 100 -5.54 14.21 -13.54
N PHE A 101 -4.64 13.25 -13.63
CA PHE A 101 -4.12 12.73 -14.89
C PHE A 101 -4.75 11.35 -15.20
N VAL A 102 -5.31 11.19 -16.41
CA VAL A 102 -5.90 9.94 -16.90
C VAL A 102 -5.07 9.41 -18.07
N SER A 103 -4.32 8.33 -17.85
CA SER A 103 -3.59 7.67 -18.94
C SER A 103 -4.56 6.86 -19.82
N ALA A 104 -4.32 6.85 -21.14
CA ALA A 104 -5.23 6.24 -22.13
C ALA A 104 -6.70 6.70 -22.00
N GLY A 105 -6.92 8.01 -21.83
CA GLY A 105 -8.24 8.61 -21.55
C GLY A 105 -9.32 8.41 -22.63
N ALA A 106 -8.94 8.01 -23.85
CA ALA A 106 -9.89 7.63 -24.92
C ALA A 106 -10.29 6.15 -24.92
N SER A 107 -9.94 5.39 -23.88
CA SER A 107 -10.39 4.01 -23.64
C SER A 107 -11.78 3.96 -23.01
N ALA A 108 -12.44 2.79 -23.06
CA ALA A 108 -13.78 2.58 -22.48
C ALA A 108 -13.88 2.83 -20.96
N VAL A 109 -12.75 2.83 -20.24
CA VAL A 109 -12.69 3.19 -18.80
C VAL A 109 -12.37 4.69 -18.69
N GLY A 110 -11.24 5.11 -19.29
CA GLY A 110 -10.75 6.48 -19.21
C GLY A 110 -11.76 7.54 -19.67
N SER A 111 -12.60 7.23 -20.66
CA SER A 111 -13.62 8.17 -21.15
C SER A 111 -14.68 8.49 -20.09
N LEU A 112 -15.02 7.54 -19.23
CA LEU A 112 -15.93 7.79 -18.11
C LEU A 112 -15.20 8.46 -16.94
N VAL A 113 -13.94 8.09 -16.66
CA VAL A 113 -13.12 8.75 -15.62
C VAL A 113 -12.97 10.25 -15.87
N ILE A 114 -12.72 10.67 -17.12
CA ILE A 114 -12.67 12.10 -17.50
C ILE A 114 -13.98 12.81 -17.09
N GLN A 115 -15.13 12.25 -17.46
CA GLN A 115 -16.44 12.86 -17.21
C GLN A 115 -16.81 12.87 -15.72
N LEU A 116 -16.49 11.80 -14.97
CA LEU A 116 -16.65 11.76 -13.52
C LEU A 116 -15.79 12.83 -12.82
N ALA A 117 -14.54 13.00 -13.25
CA ALA A 117 -13.64 14.02 -12.71
C ALA A 117 -14.09 15.45 -13.04
N LYS A 118 -14.61 15.72 -14.25
CA LYS A 118 -15.21 17.02 -14.57
C LYS A 118 -16.50 17.29 -13.78
N ALA A 119 -17.31 16.26 -13.51
CA ALA A 119 -18.52 16.38 -12.69
C ALA A 119 -18.21 16.64 -11.21
N ASP A 120 -17.21 15.96 -10.64
CA ASP A 120 -16.73 16.21 -9.26
C ASP A 120 -15.86 17.51 -9.16
N GLY A 121 -15.53 18.14 -10.30
CA GLY A 121 -15.05 19.52 -10.38
C GLY A 121 -13.52 19.69 -10.42
N LEU A 122 -12.80 18.77 -11.07
CA LEU A 122 -11.34 18.75 -11.15
C LEU A 122 -10.79 19.37 -12.47
N LYS A 123 -9.51 19.74 -12.48
CA LYS A 123 -8.72 19.86 -13.72
C LYS A 123 -8.39 18.44 -14.21
N VAL A 124 -8.61 18.17 -15.49
CA VAL A 124 -8.34 16.87 -16.11
C VAL A 124 -7.27 17.01 -17.19
N ILE A 125 -6.16 16.33 -16.97
CA ILE A 125 -5.12 16.06 -17.97
C ILE A 125 -5.37 14.64 -18.50
N ALA A 126 -5.31 14.42 -19.82
CA ALA A 126 -5.53 13.10 -20.40
C ALA A 126 -4.62 12.80 -21.61
N SER A 127 -4.13 11.56 -21.70
CA SER A 127 -3.25 11.12 -22.80
C SER A 127 -3.88 10.03 -23.67
N ALA A 128 -3.58 10.04 -24.98
CA ALA A 128 -3.97 9.00 -25.92
C ALA A 128 -2.93 8.81 -27.04
N GLY A 129 -3.10 7.76 -27.85
CA GLY A 129 -2.14 7.36 -28.88
C GLY A 129 -2.49 7.77 -30.32
N SER A 130 -3.36 8.75 -30.53
CA SER A 130 -3.65 9.40 -31.82
C SER A 130 -4.38 10.73 -31.62
N ASP A 131 -4.29 11.63 -32.60
CA ASP A 131 -4.84 13.00 -32.48
C ASP A 131 -6.39 13.03 -32.52
N GLU A 132 -7.01 12.07 -33.20
CA GLU A 132 -8.47 11.84 -33.13
C GLU A 132 -8.93 11.55 -31.70
N LYS A 133 -8.16 10.74 -30.97
CA LYS A 133 -8.44 10.40 -29.56
C LYS A 133 -8.19 11.58 -28.64
N VAL A 134 -7.21 12.44 -28.97
CA VAL A 134 -6.99 13.72 -28.28
C VAL A 134 -8.19 14.66 -28.47
N ALA A 135 -8.72 14.77 -29.69
CA ALA A 135 -9.92 15.53 -29.96
C ALA A 135 -11.14 14.95 -29.21
N PHE A 136 -11.31 13.63 -29.16
CA PHE A 136 -12.38 12.99 -28.40
C PHE A 136 -12.28 13.25 -26.89
N MET A 137 -11.11 13.10 -26.26
CA MET A 137 -10.94 13.42 -24.83
C MET A 137 -11.28 14.88 -24.51
N LYS A 138 -11.03 15.80 -25.45
CA LYS A 138 -11.40 17.21 -25.31
C LYS A 138 -12.91 17.44 -25.49
N GLU A 139 -13.58 16.64 -26.33
CA GLU A 139 -15.04 16.58 -26.45
C GLU A 139 -15.72 16.12 -25.15
N LEU A 140 -15.04 15.26 -24.38
CA LEU A 140 -15.45 14.81 -23.04
C LEU A 140 -15.17 15.84 -21.92
N GLY A 141 -14.64 17.01 -22.26
CA GLY A 141 -14.40 18.10 -21.31
C GLY A 141 -13.05 18.09 -20.58
N ALA A 142 -12.08 17.25 -21.00
CA ALA A 142 -10.72 17.33 -20.46
C ALA A 142 -10.03 18.65 -20.82
N ASP A 143 -9.44 19.33 -19.83
CA ASP A 143 -8.85 20.66 -19.99
C ASP A 143 -7.53 20.63 -20.76
N VAL A 144 -6.74 19.56 -20.56
CA VAL A 144 -5.47 19.31 -21.24
C VAL A 144 -5.50 17.92 -21.88
N THR A 145 -5.26 17.83 -23.18
CA THR A 145 -5.25 16.56 -23.92
C THR A 145 -4.04 16.49 -24.84
N PHE A 146 -3.29 15.39 -24.83
CA PHE A 146 -2.08 15.23 -25.64
C PHE A 146 -1.89 13.82 -26.22
N ASN A 147 -1.14 13.75 -27.31
CA ASN A 147 -0.78 12.49 -27.98
C ASN A 147 0.58 12.02 -27.46
N TYR A 148 0.61 10.92 -26.70
CA TYR A 148 1.85 10.44 -26.07
C TYR A 148 2.88 9.90 -27.08
N LYS A 149 2.49 9.69 -28.35
CA LYS A 149 3.40 9.27 -29.43
C LYS A 149 4.16 10.44 -30.06
N THR A 150 3.77 11.68 -29.78
CA THR A 150 4.40 12.90 -30.34
C THR A 150 4.86 13.89 -29.25
N MET A 151 4.38 13.74 -28.02
CA MET A 151 4.75 14.55 -26.85
C MET A 151 5.07 13.64 -25.67
N LYS A 152 6.15 13.89 -24.91
CA LYS A 152 6.48 13.07 -23.73
C LYS A 152 5.54 13.41 -22.57
N THR A 153 5.03 12.38 -21.88
CA THR A 153 4.19 12.56 -20.67
C THR A 153 4.87 13.46 -19.63
N ALA A 154 6.15 13.23 -19.33
CA ALA A 154 6.89 14.03 -18.34
C ALA A 154 6.97 15.52 -18.69
N GLU A 155 7.18 15.87 -19.97
CA GLU A 155 7.26 17.27 -20.42
C GLU A 155 5.89 17.98 -20.34
N VAL A 156 4.79 17.24 -20.51
CA VAL A 156 3.44 17.79 -20.34
C VAL A 156 3.10 17.93 -18.85
N LEU A 157 3.37 16.92 -18.03
CA LEU A 157 3.06 16.98 -16.60
C LEU A 157 3.90 18.02 -15.85
N ALA A 158 5.17 18.20 -16.20
CA ALA A 158 6.02 19.25 -15.63
C ALA A 158 5.57 20.68 -15.99
N LYS A 159 4.77 20.83 -17.05
CA LYS A 159 4.17 22.11 -17.47
C LYS A 159 2.75 22.32 -16.89
N GLU A 160 2.02 21.25 -16.62
CA GLU A 160 0.57 21.29 -16.37
C GLU A 160 0.15 20.82 -14.96
N GLY A 161 1.05 20.16 -14.24
CA GLY A 161 0.85 19.70 -12.87
C GLY A 161 1.25 20.76 -11.82
N PRO A 162 1.49 20.32 -10.56
CA PRO A 162 1.46 18.94 -10.08
C PRO A 162 0.06 18.30 -10.10
N ILE A 163 -0.01 16.97 -9.90
CA ILE A 163 -1.26 16.18 -9.93
C ILE A 163 -1.59 15.54 -8.57
N ASP A 164 -2.87 15.57 -8.20
CA ASP A 164 -3.38 15.01 -6.94
C ASP A 164 -3.93 13.58 -7.12
N ILE A 165 -4.35 13.25 -8.34
CA ILE A 165 -4.87 11.93 -8.70
C ILE A 165 -4.19 11.46 -9.98
N TYR A 166 -3.75 10.20 -10.00
CA TYR A 166 -3.40 9.51 -11.24
C TYR A 166 -4.29 8.28 -11.43
N TRP A 167 -4.93 8.18 -12.59
CA TRP A 167 -5.66 6.98 -13.00
C TRP A 167 -4.84 6.21 -14.03
N ASP A 168 -4.27 5.08 -13.65
CA ASP A 168 -3.37 4.33 -14.54
C ASP A 168 -4.07 3.20 -15.30
N ASN A 169 -4.03 3.28 -16.63
CA ASN A 169 -4.39 2.21 -17.57
C ASN A 169 -3.16 1.68 -18.35
N VAL A 170 -1.96 2.24 -18.13
CA VAL A 170 -0.77 2.14 -18.98
C VAL A 170 0.47 1.60 -18.26
N GLY A 171 0.90 2.17 -17.14
CA GLY A 171 2.17 1.84 -16.46
C GLY A 171 3.43 2.44 -17.12
N GLY A 172 4.60 1.92 -16.73
CA GLY A 172 5.91 2.25 -17.32
C GLY A 172 6.28 3.73 -17.24
N GLU A 173 6.85 4.29 -18.32
CA GLU A 173 7.23 5.71 -18.40
C GLU A 173 6.09 6.69 -18.05
N THR A 174 4.82 6.28 -18.20
CA THR A 174 3.67 7.13 -17.87
C THR A 174 3.41 7.16 -16.36
N LEU A 175 3.67 6.06 -15.66
CA LEU A 175 3.65 5.96 -14.20
C LEU A 175 4.82 6.71 -13.57
N GLU A 176 6.04 6.56 -14.12
CA GLU A 176 7.22 7.30 -13.65
C GLU A 176 7.00 8.82 -13.76
N ALA A 177 6.55 9.28 -14.93
CA ALA A 177 6.21 10.68 -15.14
C ALA A 177 5.09 11.18 -14.19
N ALA A 178 4.14 10.32 -13.82
CA ALA A 178 3.11 10.66 -12.85
C ALA A 178 3.69 10.79 -11.43
N LEU A 179 4.53 9.86 -10.98
CA LEU A 179 5.21 9.91 -9.67
C LEU A 179 6.04 11.19 -9.51
N ASP A 180 6.82 11.54 -10.54
CA ASP A 180 7.67 12.73 -10.56
C ASP A 180 6.87 14.03 -10.47
N ASN A 181 5.67 14.07 -11.04
CA ASN A 181 4.81 15.25 -11.08
C ASN A 181 3.62 15.20 -10.10
N ALA A 182 3.57 14.21 -9.22
CA ALA A 182 2.56 14.13 -8.14
C ALA A 182 2.73 15.24 -7.10
N ASN A 183 1.61 15.66 -6.49
CA ASN A 183 1.55 16.42 -5.24
C ASN A 183 1.80 15.51 -4.02
N ASN A 184 2.01 16.14 -2.86
CA ASN A 184 2.00 15.41 -1.59
C ASN A 184 0.58 14.91 -1.28
N GLY A 185 0.45 13.64 -0.84
CA GLY A 185 -0.85 13.00 -0.56
C GLY A 185 -1.60 12.52 -1.81
N ALA A 186 -0.94 12.43 -2.97
CA ALA A 186 -1.59 12.02 -4.21
C ALA A 186 -2.13 10.57 -4.17
N ARG A 187 -3.21 10.30 -4.91
CA ARG A 187 -3.84 8.97 -5.01
C ARG A 187 -3.68 8.39 -6.41
N PHE A 188 -3.07 7.22 -6.48
CA PHE A 188 -2.77 6.50 -7.71
C PHE A 188 -3.70 5.28 -7.78
N ILE A 189 -4.61 5.28 -8.75
CA ILE A 189 -5.63 4.25 -8.92
C ILE A 189 -5.21 3.34 -10.08
N GLU A 190 -4.69 2.17 -9.72
CA GLU A 190 -4.10 1.21 -10.64
C GLU A 190 -5.22 0.36 -11.27
N CYS A 191 -5.62 0.69 -12.50
CA CYS A 191 -6.68 0.01 -13.27
C CYS A 191 -6.11 -1.00 -14.28
N GLY A 192 -4.95 -0.72 -14.87
CA GLY A 192 -4.31 -1.56 -15.87
C GLY A 192 -2.90 -1.12 -16.19
N MET A 193 -2.08 -2.01 -16.75
CA MET A 193 -0.74 -1.67 -17.25
C MET A 193 -0.51 -2.24 -18.64
N ILE A 194 -1.25 -1.73 -19.64
CA ILE A 194 -1.23 -2.26 -21.01
C ILE A 194 0.14 -2.19 -21.68
N SER A 195 1.01 -1.26 -21.26
CA SER A 195 2.39 -1.15 -21.78
C SER A 195 3.18 -2.46 -21.65
N GLY A 196 3.02 -3.15 -20.52
CA GLY A 196 3.74 -4.39 -20.22
C GLY A 196 3.08 -5.67 -20.76
N TYR A 197 1.81 -5.66 -21.18
CA TYR A 197 1.06 -6.90 -21.48
C TYR A 197 1.68 -7.75 -22.61
N ASN A 198 2.35 -7.13 -23.59
CA ASN A 198 2.92 -7.80 -24.75
C ASN A 198 4.41 -8.18 -24.60
N THR A 199 4.99 -8.01 -23.40
CA THR A 199 6.44 -8.16 -23.15
C THR A 199 6.88 -9.60 -22.82
N GLY A 200 5.95 -10.54 -22.66
CA GLY A 200 6.24 -11.98 -22.49
C GLY A 200 6.52 -12.44 -21.06
N GLY A 201 6.08 -11.70 -20.03
CA GLY A 201 6.15 -12.14 -18.64
C GLY A 201 5.26 -13.36 -18.31
N ALA A 202 5.48 -13.95 -17.15
CA ALA A 202 4.78 -15.17 -16.75
C ALA A 202 3.30 -14.91 -16.38
N PRO A 203 2.38 -15.86 -16.66
CA PRO A 203 0.98 -15.75 -16.22
C PRO A 203 0.84 -16.03 -14.72
N ILE A 204 0.63 -14.98 -13.91
CA ILE A 204 0.25 -15.13 -12.50
C ILE A 204 -1.26 -15.34 -12.38
N ARG A 205 -1.66 -16.27 -11.52
CA ARG A 205 -3.04 -16.44 -11.07
C ARG A 205 -3.42 -15.31 -10.12
N VAL A 206 -3.95 -14.23 -10.70
CA VAL A 206 -4.42 -13.03 -10.02
C VAL A 206 -5.53 -13.32 -9.02
N CYS A 207 -6.53 -14.10 -9.42
CA CYS A 207 -7.60 -14.56 -8.54
C CYS A 207 -8.11 -15.94 -9.00
N PRO A 208 -9.11 -16.55 -8.34
CA PRO A 208 -9.61 -17.85 -8.78
C PRO A 208 -10.08 -17.92 -10.23
N LEU A 209 -10.59 -16.78 -10.76
CA LEU A 209 -11.20 -16.60 -12.08
C LEU A 209 -10.31 -15.91 -13.12
N LEU A 210 -9.23 -15.25 -12.70
CA LEU A 210 -8.39 -14.41 -13.57
C LEU A 210 -6.91 -14.80 -13.46
N TYR A 211 -6.27 -14.95 -14.61
CA TYR A 211 -4.83 -14.92 -14.77
C TYR A 211 -4.47 -13.62 -15.49
N THR A 212 -3.43 -12.93 -15.04
CA THR A 212 -2.80 -11.86 -15.83
C THR A 212 -1.39 -12.28 -16.20
N LEU A 213 -0.89 -11.81 -17.34
CA LEU A 213 0.53 -11.75 -17.55
C LEU A 213 1.07 -10.66 -16.63
N ILE A 214 2.08 -10.96 -15.81
CA ILE A 214 2.95 -9.88 -15.33
C ILE A 214 3.58 -9.27 -16.60
N PRO A 215 3.84 -7.96 -16.67
CA PRO A 215 4.95 -7.46 -17.46
C PRO A 215 6.20 -8.34 -17.27
N SER A 216 7.04 -8.47 -18.29
CA SER A 216 8.30 -9.18 -18.15
C SER A 216 9.19 -8.49 -17.12
N SER A 217 10.29 -9.14 -16.73
CA SER A 217 11.30 -8.56 -15.84
C SER A 217 12.12 -7.40 -16.46
N ASP A 218 11.59 -6.77 -17.50
CA ASP A 218 12.16 -5.61 -18.18
C ASP A 218 11.99 -4.35 -17.30
N PRO A 219 13.09 -3.73 -16.83
CA PRO A 219 13.03 -2.57 -15.96
C PRO A 219 12.41 -1.33 -16.63
N HIS A 220 12.24 -1.28 -17.95
CA HIS A 220 11.60 -0.15 -18.64
C HIS A 220 10.12 0.05 -18.25
N PHE A 221 9.45 -0.99 -17.77
CA PHE A 221 8.06 -0.93 -17.28
C PHE A 221 7.95 -0.70 -15.77
N SER A 222 9.09 -0.50 -15.10
CA SER A 222 9.22 -0.38 -13.64
C SER A 222 9.66 1.05 -13.29
N PRO A 223 8.96 1.76 -12.38
CA PRO A 223 9.41 3.09 -11.95
C PRO A 223 10.75 2.98 -11.21
N GLN A 224 11.67 3.89 -11.50
CA GLN A 224 12.94 4.04 -10.78
C GLN A 224 12.72 4.95 -9.56
N ASN A 225 11.88 5.98 -9.73
CA ASN A 225 11.53 6.95 -8.70
C ASN A 225 10.41 6.47 -7.76
N ILE A 226 10.33 5.16 -7.49
CA ILE A 226 9.39 4.58 -6.51
C ILE A 226 9.52 5.19 -5.10
N MET A 227 10.68 5.78 -4.78
CA MET A 227 10.88 6.60 -3.57
C MET A 227 9.94 7.81 -3.47
N ASN A 228 9.42 8.34 -4.58
CA ASN A 228 8.43 9.41 -4.57
C ASN A 228 7.14 8.99 -3.86
N VAL A 229 6.83 7.69 -3.79
CA VAL A 229 5.70 7.17 -3.00
C VAL A 229 5.87 7.54 -1.52
N ILE A 230 7.06 7.37 -0.96
CA ILE A 230 7.36 7.76 0.42
C ILE A 230 7.53 9.28 0.52
N ALA A 231 8.40 9.85 -0.32
CA ALA A 231 8.80 11.26 -0.27
C ALA A 231 7.64 12.25 -0.53
N LYS A 232 6.54 11.81 -1.15
CA LYS A 232 5.31 12.58 -1.34
C LYS A 232 4.09 11.97 -0.64
N SER A 233 4.27 10.94 0.19
CA SER A 233 3.16 10.26 0.88
C SER A 233 2.01 9.80 -0.06
N ILE A 234 2.37 9.19 -1.19
CA ILE A 234 1.43 8.73 -2.23
C ILE A 234 0.76 7.42 -1.78
N THR A 235 -0.52 7.28 -2.09
CA THR A 235 -1.26 6.01 -1.95
C THR A 235 -1.51 5.40 -3.32
N MET A 236 -0.84 4.28 -3.64
CA MET A 236 -1.12 3.44 -4.80
C MET A 236 -2.13 2.36 -4.43
N THR A 237 -3.26 2.28 -5.12
CA THR A 237 -4.32 1.30 -4.84
C THR A 237 -4.76 0.59 -6.11
N GLY A 238 -4.55 -0.72 -6.15
CA GLY A 238 -5.07 -1.59 -7.20
C GLY A 238 -6.44 -2.16 -6.85
N PHE A 239 -7.26 -2.38 -7.88
CA PHE A 239 -8.61 -2.92 -7.72
C PHE A 239 -8.91 -4.00 -8.78
N LEU A 240 -9.92 -4.81 -8.48
CA LEU A 240 -10.60 -5.67 -9.45
C LEU A 240 -12.09 -5.43 -9.31
N ILE A 241 -12.80 -5.15 -10.41
CA ILE A 241 -14.23 -4.79 -10.33
C ILE A 241 -15.09 -5.88 -9.68
N PHE A 242 -14.75 -7.16 -9.87
CA PHE A 242 -15.40 -8.30 -9.19
C PHE A 242 -15.37 -8.20 -7.64
N SER A 243 -14.49 -7.40 -7.07
CA SER A 243 -14.37 -7.18 -5.62
C SER A 243 -15.17 -5.98 -5.08
N LEU A 244 -15.70 -5.14 -5.99
CA LEU A 244 -16.47 -3.90 -5.70
C LEU A 244 -17.89 -3.93 -6.29
N ASP A 245 -18.17 -4.76 -7.29
CA ASP A 245 -19.43 -4.75 -8.06
C ASP A 245 -20.67 -4.93 -7.17
N ALA A 246 -20.61 -5.87 -6.20
CA ALA A 246 -21.68 -6.09 -5.23
C ALA A 246 -21.96 -4.89 -4.30
N LYS A 247 -21.00 -3.96 -4.15
CA LYS A 247 -21.16 -2.74 -3.34
C LYS A 247 -21.72 -1.57 -4.17
N TYR A 248 -21.38 -1.49 -5.46
CA TYR A 248 -21.65 -0.30 -6.29
C TYR A 248 -22.60 -0.50 -7.49
N SER A 249 -22.85 -1.73 -7.96
CA SER A 249 -23.57 -1.95 -9.23
C SER A 249 -24.96 -1.32 -9.27
N ALA A 250 -25.70 -1.32 -8.15
CA ALA A 250 -27.04 -0.73 -8.09
C ALA A 250 -26.99 0.80 -8.20
N GLN A 251 -26.04 1.43 -7.50
CA GLN A 251 -25.84 2.89 -7.56
C GLN A 251 -25.31 3.31 -8.95
N PHE A 252 -24.38 2.54 -9.51
CA PHE A 252 -23.84 2.75 -10.86
C PHE A 252 -24.95 2.82 -11.92
N TYR A 253 -25.88 1.87 -11.94
CA TYR A 253 -26.98 1.92 -12.92
C TYR A 253 -27.96 3.08 -12.66
N ALA A 254 -28.19 3.47 -11.41
CA ALA A 254 -29.01 4.63 -11.09
C ALA A 254 -28.36 5.97 -11.49
N ASP A 255 -27.05 6.11 -11.30
CA ASP A 255 -26.30 7.34 -11.57
C ASP A 255 -25.93 7.50 -13.07
N ILE A 256 -25.65 6.40 -13.78
CA ILE A 256 -25.03 6.43 -15.12
C ILE A 256 -26.02 6.12 -16.25
N THR A 257 -26.94 5.16 -16.09
CA THR A 257 -27.89 4.80 -17.17
C THR A 257 -28.74 5.99 -17.65
N PRO A 258 -29.33 6.84 -16.78
CA PRO A 258 -30.10 8.00 -17.24
C PRO A 258 -29.25 8.99 -18.03
N LYS A 259 -27.99 9.18 -17.62
CA LYS A 259 -27.04 10.13 -18.22
C LYS A 259 -26.54 9.67 -19.59
N VAL A 260 -26.34 8.37 -19.77
CA VAL A 260 -26.04 7.77 -21.08
C VAL A 260 -27.27 7.87 -22.00
N ALA A 261 -28.47 7.69 -21.47
CA ALA A 261 -29.72 7.84 -22.22
C ALA A 261 -30.06 9.29 -22.60
N SER A 262 -29.49 10.30 -21.93
CA SER A 262 -29.67 11.72 -22.21
C SER A 262 -28.49 12.39 -22.93
N ASP A 263 -27.48 11.64 -23.38
CA ASP A 263 -26.19 12.13 -23.93
C ASP A 263 -25.44 13.11 -22.98
N GLU A 264 -25.69 13.02 -21.67
CA GLU A 264 -24.87 13.73 -20.66
C GLU A 264 -23.54 13.00 -20.44
N ILE A 265 -23.57 11.66 -20.46
CA ILE A 265 -22.36 10.83 -20.49
C ILE A 265 -22.17 10.27 -21.89
N LYS A 266 -21.16 10.82 -22.56
CA LYS A 266 -20.74 10.41 -23.89
C LYS A 266 -19.84 9.19 -23.84
N HIS A 267 -20.06 8.25 -24.74
CA HIS A 267 -19.18 7.11 -24.98
C HIS A 267 -18.98 6.89 -26.48
N ARG A 268 -17.98 6.08 -26.83
CA ARG A 268 -17.78 5.60 -28.20
C ARG A 268 -17.50 4.11 -28.19
N GLU A 269 -17.94 3.43 -29.24
CA GLU A 269 -17.75 2.00 -29.44
C GLU A 269 -17.20 1.78 -30.85
N HIS A 270 -16.16 0.96 -30.96
CA HIS A 270 -15.61 0.52 -32.23
C HIS A 270 -16.17 -0.87 -32.50
N ILE A 271 -17.20 -0.92 -33.35
CA ILE A 271 -17.93 -2.14 -33.66
C ILE A 271 -17.26 -2.85 -34.83
N TYR A 272 -17.04 -4.15 -34.67
CA TYR A 272 -16.51 -5.06 -35.68
C TYR A 272 -17.62 -6.04 -36.06
N GLU A 273 -18.13 -5.94 -37.29
CA GLU A 273 -19.17 -6.85 -37.79
C GLU A 273 -18.61 -8.22 -38.17
N GLY A 274 -19.26 -9.29 -37.70
CA GLY A 274 -18.91 -10.67 -38.00
C GLY A 274 -18.03 -11.33 -36.94
N LEU A 275 -18.38 -12.56 -36.54
CA LEU A 275 -17.67 -13.33 -35.51
C LEU A 275 -16.20 -13.59 -35.89
N GLU A 276 -15.89 -13.69 -37.18
CA GLU A 276 -14.53 -13.80 -37.72
C GLU A 276 -13.63 -12.62 -37.33
N LYS A 277 -14.19 -11.45 -37.02
CA LYS A 277 -13.46 -10.25 -36.64
C LYS A 277 -12.96 -10.23 -35.19
N VAL A 278 -13.28 -11.24 -34.37
CA VAL A 278 -12.74 -11.38 -33.00
C VAL A 278 -11.21 -11.28 -32.97
N GLY A 279 -10.51 -11.86 -33.94
CA GLY A 279 -9.04 -11.77 -34.02
C GLY A 279 -8.54 -10.35 -34.29
N GLU A 280 -9.19 -9.63 -35.20
CA GLU A 280 -8.85 -8.25 -35.55
C GLU A 280 -9.16 -7.29 -34.39
N ALA A 281 -10.32 -7.44 -33.74
CA ALA A 281 -10.73 -6.64 -32.59
C ALA A 281 -9.78 -6.80 -31.39
N ILE A 282 -9.34 -8.03 -31.08
CA ILE A 282 -8.37 -8.29 -30.00
C ILE A 282 -7.01 -7.63 -30.31
N LEU A 283 -6.52 -7.74 -31.55
CA LEU A 283 -5.26 -7.11 -31.97
C LEU A 283 -5.35 -5.58 -31.93
N ALA A 284 -6.48 -5.00 -32.35
CA ALA A 284 -6.70 -3.56 -32.32
C ALA A 284 -6.72 -3.00 -30.89
N VAL A 285 -7.26 -3.74 -29.91
CA VAL A 285 -7.17 -3.38 -28.48
C VAL A 285 -5.73 -3.41 -28.00
N GLN A 286 -4.97 -4.49 -28.29
CA GLN A 286 -3.59 -4.64 -27.82
C GLN A 286 -2.62 -3.58 -28.35
N LYS A 287 -2.87 -3.06 -29.56
CA LYS A 287 -2.07 -1.96 -30.14
C LYS A 287 -2.62 -0.55 -29.82
N GLY A 288 -3.78 -0.46 -29.19
CA GLY A 288 -4.49 0.81 -29.02
C GLY A 288 -4.92 1.46 -30.34
N GLU A 289 -5.35 0.67 -31.33
CA GLU A 289 -5.94 1.12 -32.59
C GLU A 289 -7.43 1.49 -32.40
N ASN A 290 -8.21 0.72 -31.63
CA ASN A 290 -9.63 1.01 -31.37
C ASN A 290 -9.85 2.27 -30.50
N MET A 291 -11.02 2.90 -30.57
CA MET A 291 -11.43 3.99 -29.67
C MET A 291 -12.58 3.53 -28.78
N GLY A 292 -12.62 3.99 -27.51
CA GLY A 292 -13.63 3.57 -26.54
C GLY A 292 -13.66 2.06 -26.32
N LYS A 293 -14.84 1.44 -26.41
CA LYS A 293 -15.02 -0.01 -26.30
C LYS A 293 -14.92 -0.69 -27.68
N ALA A 294 -14.01 -1.63 -27.85
CA ALA A 294 -14.10 -2.58 -28.97
C ALA A 294 -15.24 -3.59 -28.70
N VAL A 295 -16.16 -3.74 -29.65
CA VAL A 295 -17.27 -4.72 -29.60
C VAL A 295 -17.24 -5.53 -30.88
N VAL A 296 -17.42 -6.85 -30.81
CA VAL A 296 -17.72 -7.65 -32.00
C VAL A 296 -19.23 -7.86 -32.03
N HIS A 297 -19.85 -7.43 -33.12
CA HIS A 297 -21.27 -7.62 -33.37
C HIS A 297 -21.47 -8.86 -34.25
N VAL A 298 -22.48 -9.67 -33.94
CA VAL A 298 -22.56 -11.06 -34.41
C VAL A 298 -23.88 -11.38 -35.14
N ALA A 299 -24.98 -10.69 -34.82
CA ALA A 299 -26.25 -10.79 -35.54
C ALA A 299 -27.20 -9.63 -35.16
N ASP A 300 -27.75 -8.94 -36.16
CA ASP A 300 -28.80 -7.91 -35.96
C ASP A 300 -30.16 -8.53 -35.60
N ASP A 301 -30.45 -9.72 -36.13
CA ASP A 301 -31.81 -10.23 -36.27
C ASP A 301 -32.07 -11.47 -35.40
N TRP A 302 -32.62 -11.20 -34.21
CA TRP A 302 -33.08 -12.23 -33.27
C TRP A 302 -34.23 -13.11 -33.80
N SER A 303 -34.94 -12.65 -34.84
CA SER A 303 -36.11 -13.33 -35.44
C SER A 303 -35.74 -14.34 -36.53
N LEU A 304 -34.57 -14.22 -37.18
CA LEU A 304 -34.20 -15.03 -38.35
C LEU A 304 -33.20 -16.17 -38.10
N CYS A 305 -33.07 -16.60 -36.85
CA CYS A 305 -32.24 -17.75 -36.46
C CYS A 305 -32.88 -19.14 -36.64
N PHE A 306 -34.00 -19.24 -37.37
CA PHE A 306 -34.44 -20.53 -37.94
C PHE A 306 -33.57 -20.90 -39.14
N ILE A 307 -32.51 -21.68 -38.90
CA ILE A 307 -31.75 -22.32 -39.99
C ILE A 307 -32.64 -23.36 -40.65
N SER A 308 -33.33 -22.95 -41.71
CA SER A 308 -34.08 -23.79 -42.64
C SER A 308 -33.12 -24.62 -43.50
N TYR A 309 -32.44 -25.58 -42.88
CA TYR A 309 -31.60 -26.56 -43.55
C TYR A 309 -32.36 -27.19 -44.74
N PRO A 310 -31.87 -27.03 -45.99
CA PRO A 310 -32.39 -27.80 -47.09
C PRO A 310 -32.04 -29.28 -46.85
N LEU A 311 -33.07 -30.11 -46.62
CA LEU A 311 -32.94 -31.56 -46.43
C LEU A 311 -32.62 -32.26 -47.77
N ALA A 312 -31.48 -31.91 -48.38
CA ALA A 312 -31.14 -32.21 -49.76
C ALA A 312 -29.63 -32.43 -50.04
N SER A 313 -28.79 -32.67 -49.02
CA SER A 313 -27.35 -32.91 -49.23
C SER A 313 -26.68 -33.99 -48.36
N LEU A 314 -27.41 -34.65 -47.45
CA LEU A 314 -26.91 -35.80 -46.69
C LEU A 314 -27.12 -37.11 -47.46
N LYS A 315 -26.04 -37.68 -48.03
CA LYS A 315 -26.01 -39.08 -48.44
C LYS A 315 -25.87 -39.98 -47.20
N PRO A 316 -26.66 -41.05 -47.05
CA PRO A 316 -26.71 -41.82 -45.81
C PRO A 316 -25.62 -42.88 -45.72
N HIS A 317 -24.90 -42.95 -44.59
CA HIS A 317 -24.25 -44.19 -44.15
C HIS A 317 -24.20 -44.30 -42.61
N THR A 318 -24.74 -45.42 -42.11
CA THR A 318 -24.53 -46.01 -40.76
C THR A 318 -24.90 -45.17 -39.52
N LEU A 319 -26.17 -45.30 -39.11
CA LEU A 319 -26.62 -45.15 -37.73
C LEU A 319 -26.45 -46.48 -36.97
N TYR A 320 -25.73 -46.46 -35.84
CA TYR A 320 -25.76 -47.42 -34.71
C TYR A 320 -25.13 -46.66 -33.52
N THR A 321 -25.69 -46.57 -32.31
CA THR A 321 -26.89 -47.19 -31.73
C THR A 321 -27.56 -46.22 -30.75
N ALA A 322 -28.89 -46.12 -30.74
CA ALA A 322 -29.65 -45.44 -29.70
C ALA A 322 -31.04 -46.08 -29.55
N ALA A 323 -31.73 -45.78 -28.44
CA ALA A 323 -33.07 -46.24 -28.06
C ALA A 323 -33.25 -47.76 -27.80
N ARG A 324 -33.28 -48.10 -26.51
CA ARG A 324 -34.10 -49.20 -25.95
C ARG A 324 -34.98 -48.55 -24.87
N LEU A 325 -36.17 -49.10 -24.62
CA LEU A 325 -37.36 -48.42 -24.06
C LEU A 325 -38.06 -47.55 -25.15
N ALA A 326 -39.37 -47.67 -25.43
CA ALA A 326 -40.38 -48.61 -24.94
C ALA A 326 -40.77 -49.66 -26.00
N GLY A 327 -41.68 -50.59 -25.67
CA GLY A 327 -42.03 -51.76 -26.51
C GLY A 327 -43.31 -51.63 -27.36
N ASN A 328 -43.67 -52.76 -27.99
CA ASN A 328 -44.77 -52.98 -28.95
C ASN A 328 -44.46 -52.46 -30.38
N GLY A 329 -44.54 -53.27 -31.46
CA GLY A 329 -44.65 -54.74 -31.53
C GLY A 329 -45.02 -55.28 -32.92
N PHE A 330 -44.51 -56.49 -33.23
CA PHE A 330 -44.99 -57.47 -34.25
C PHE A 330 -44.79 -57.27 -35.77
N TRP A 331 -44.33 -58.37 -36.41
CA TRP A 331 -44.28 -58.78 -37.85
C TRP A 331 -43.64 -57.84 -38.91
N ALA A 332 -43.09 -58.30 -40.04
CA ALA A 332 -42.31 -59.51 -40.40
C ALA A 332 -41.82 -59.40 -41.87
N ASP A 333 -40.84 -60.25 -42.26
CA ASP A 333 -40.55 -60.71 -43.64
C ASP A 333 -40.13 -59.67 -44.72
N ALA A 334 -39.37 -59.99 -45.79
CA ALA A 334 -38.52 -61.16 -46.11
C ALA A 334 -37.59 -60.86 -47.32
N TRP A 335 -36.40 -61.49 -47.38
CA TRP A 335 -35.59 -61.82 -48.59
C TRP A 335 -35.08 -60.63 -49.46
N ALA A 336 -34.20 -60.77 -50.49
CA ALA A 336 -32.99 -61.58 -50.75
C ALA A 336 -32.24 -60.96 -51.99
N PRO A 337 -30.94 -61.27 -52.29
CA PRO A 337 -30.07 -60.35 -53.08
C PRO A 337 -29.43 -60.87 -54.40
N VAL A 338 -28.99 -59.95 -55.29
CA VAL A 338 -28.11 -60.14 -56.47
C VAL A 338 -27.25 -58.86 -56.66
N ARG A 339 -25.91 -58.86 -56.50
CA ARG A 339 -24.78 -59.04 -57.46
C ARG A 339 -24.73 -58.14 -58.73
N GLY A 340 -23.53 -57.63 -59.07
CA GLY A 340 -23.20 -57.07 -60.40
C GLY A 340 -21.91 -56.22 -60.48
N ASP A 341 -20.96 -56.64 -61.33
CA ASP A 341 -19.70 -55.92 -61.73
C ASP A 341 -19.98 -54.88 -62.86
N GLY A 342 -19.09 -54.04 -63.42
CA GLY A 342 -17.66 -53.73 -63.23
C GLY A 342 -17.05 -53.07 -64.51
N CYS A 343 -15.99 -52.22 -64.40
CA CYS A 343 -15.20 -51.60 -65.51
C CYS A 343 -15.92 -50.65 -66.52
N SER A 344 -15.30 -49.81 -67.38
CA SER A 344 -13.97 -49.12 -67.37
C SER A 344 -13.80 -48.08 -68.53
N ARG A 345 -13.09 -46.95 -68.29
CA ARG A 345 -12.28 -46.06 -69.23
C ARG A 345 -12.88 -45.50 -70.56
N ALA A 346 -12.74 -44.17 -70.80
CA ALA A 346 -12.45 -43.53 -72.12
C ALA A 346 -12.15 -41.99 -72.01
N PHE A 347 -11.66 -41.35 -73.09
CA PHE A 347 -11.43 -39.88 -73.28
C PHE A 347 -12.32 -39.34 -74.46
N THR A 348 -12.31 -38.11 -75.02
CA THR A 348 -11.37 -36.95 -75.11
C THR A 348 -12.11 -35.65 -75.59
N HIS A 349 -11.39 -34.54 -75.87
CA HIS A 349 -11.74 -33.41 -76.79
C HIS A 349 -12.77 -32.33 -76.30
N PHE A 350 -12.81 -31.06 -76.77
CA PHE A 350 -11.80 -30.08 -77.31
C PHE A 350 -12.44 -28.65 -77.50
N PHE A 351 -11.61 -27.59 -77.67
CA PHE A 351 -11.82 -26.27 -78.35
C PHE A 351 -12.64 -25.09 -77.73
N LEU A 352 -11.90 -24.15 -77.12
CA LEU A 352 -11.74 -22.69 -77.44
C LEU A 352 -12.84 -21.83 -78.11
N GLN A 353 -13.05 -20.59 -77.58
CA GLN A 353 -12.86 -19.23 -78.18
C GLN A 353 -13.63 -18.15 -77.36
N GLY A 354 -13.32 -16.84 -77.35
CA GLY A 354 -12.30 -16.05 -78.08
C GLY A 354 -11.95 -14.69 -77.39
N ILE A 355 -11.18 -13.82 -78.05
CA ILE A 355 -10.48 -12.62 -77.48
C ILE A 355 -10.57 -11.41 -78.47
N PRO A 356 -10.79 -10.16 -78.01
CA PRO A 356 -9.75 -9.08 -78.06
C PRO A 356 -9.59 -8.35 -76.69
N SER A 357 -8.43 -7.92 -76.17
CA SER A 357 -7.26 -7.14 -76.69
C SER A 357 -7.52 -5.61 -76.76
N ARG A 358 -6.61 -4.66 -76.44
CA ARG A 358 -5.12 -4.65 -76.26
C ARG A 358 -4.72 -3.32 -75.51
N ALA A 359 -3.84 -3.31 -74.48
CA ALA A 359 -2.36 -3.06 -74.55
C ALA A 359 -1.92 -1.57 -74.38
N PRO A 360 -0.63 -1.18 -74.19
CA PRO A 360 0.51 -1.81 -73.46
C PRO A 360 1.51 -0.82 -72.74
N LEU A 361 2.70 -1.32 -72.31
CA LEU A 361 4.00 -0.63 -72.05
C LEU A 361 4.14 0.22 -70.74
N VAL A 362 5.33 0.43 -70.14
CA VAL A 362 6.60 -0.36 -69.95
C VAL A 362 7.40 0.33 -68.81
N SER A 363 8.04 -0.35 -67.85
CA SER A 363 9.45 -0.85 -67.83
C SER A 363 9.73 -1.49 -66.43
N SER A 364 10.84 -2.17 -66.06
CA SER A 364 11.91 -2.90 -66.78
C SER A 364 12.73 -3.78 -65.80
N THR A 365 13.04 -5.03 -66.20
CA THR A 365 14.39 -5.67 -66.15
C THR A 365 15.10 -5.84 -64.76
N ILE A 366 15.24 -7.05 -64.16
CA ILE A 366 16.25 -8.14 -64.41
C ILE A 366 17.68 -7.78 -63.88
N SER A 367 18.49 -8.61 -63.18
CA SER A 367 18.42 -10.03 -62.77
C SER A 367 19.55 -10.51 -61.79
N LEU A 368 19.43 -11.75 -61.29
CA LEU A 368 20.46 -12.81 -61.07
C LEU A 368 21.65 -12.71 -60.06
N SER A 369 21.76 -13.80 -59.26
CA SER A 369 22.96 -14.66 -59.01
C SER A 369 24.05 -14.39 -57.95
N LEU A 370 24.06 -15.28 -56.95
CA LEU A 370 25.16 -16.21 -56.56
C LEU A 370 26.63 -15.74 -56.56
N HIS A 371 27.23 -15.58 -55.37
CA HIS A 371 28.31 -16.43 -54.77
C HIS A 371 28.53 -15.92 -53.30
N ARG A 372 28.99 -16.62 -52.24
CA ARG A 372 29.66 -17.91 -51.90
C ARG A 372 31.00 -17.61 -51.19
N LEU A 373 31.41 -18.46 -50.22
CA LEU A 373 32.57 -18.34 -49.30
C LEU A 373 32.30 -17.41 -48.09
N PHE A 374 32.72 -17.71 -46.85
CA PHE A 374 33.64 -18.75 -46.34
C PHE A 374 33.01 -19.75 -45.33
N THR A 375 33.71 -20.87 -45.12
CA THR A 375 33.48 -22.00 -44.18
C THR A 375 34.33 -21.82 -42.88
N PRO A 376 34.29 -22.69 -41.82
CA PRO A 376 33.78 -24.06 -41.75
C PRO A 376 32.99 -24.52 -40.49
N VAL A 377 32.45 -25.74 -40.58
CA VAL A 377 31.77 -26.56 -39.54
C VAL A 377 31.95 -28.04 -39.96
N PRO A 378 31.94 -29.09 -39.10
CA PRO A 378 31.82 -29.17 -37.63
C PRO A 378 33.04 -29.90 -36.97
N TYR A 379 32.91 -30.34 -35.72
CA TYR A 379 33.42 -31.68 -35.33
C TYR A 379 32.51 -32.42 -34.33
N LEU A 380 32.47 -33.75 -34.46
CA LEU A 380 31.73 -34.71 -33.63
C LEU A 380 32.73 -35.69 -33.00
N GLN A 381 32.62 -35.98 -31.69
CA GLN A 381 33.13 -37.17 -30.96
C GLN A 381 33.12 -36.92 -29.44
N ARG A 382 33.02 -37.89 -28.52
CA ARG A 382 32.46 -39.27 -28.56
C ARG A 382 32.26 -39.78 -27.11
N ILE A 383 31.25 -40.65 -26.91
CA ILE A 383 31.16 -41.77 -25.93
C ILE A 383 31.97 -41.69 -24.62
N TRP A 384 31.28 -41.73 -23.46
CA TRP A 384 31.61 -42.68 -22.37
C TRP A 384 30.42 -42.97 -21.42
N ARG A 385 30.29 -44.24 -20.99
CA ARG A 385 29.25 -44.82 -20.09
C ARG A 385 29.53 -46.33 -19.92
N PRO A 386 29.09 -47.00 -18.83
CA PRO A 386 29.24 -46.74 -17.39
C PRO A 386 30.49 -47.52 -16.86
N PRO A 387 30.60 -48.10 -15.62
CA PRO A 387 29.68 -49.06 -14.93
C PRO A 387 29.01 -48.47 -13.64
N GLU A 388 27.89 -48.96 -13.07
CA GLU A 388 27.60 -50.24 -12.34
C GLU A 388 28.35 -50.35 -10.98
N HIS A 389 27.82 -50.87 -9.85
CA HIS A 389 26.57 -51.56 -9.44
C HIS A 389 26.01 -50.90 -8.13
N ILE A 390 24.97 -51.30 -7.38
CA ILE A 390 24.37 -52.60 -6.96
C ILE A 390 22.84 -52.45 -6.78
N ALA A 391 22.09 -53.57 -6.81
CA ALA A 391 20.64 -53.65 -6.65
C ALA A 391 20.19 -54.58 -5.49
N GLY A 392 18.92 -54.48 -5.09
CA GLY A 392 18.26 -55.34 -4.09
C GLY A 392 17.78 -54.56 -2.85
N ILE A 393 16.68 -54.91 -2.16
CA ILE A 393 15.85 -56.14 -2.14
C ILE A 393 14.37 -55.75 -1.87
N ILE A 394 13.43 -56.62 -2.26
CA ILE A 394 12.00 -56.51 -1.90
C ILE A 394 11.75 -57.15 -0.53
N ALA A 395 11.06 -56.46 0.38
CA ALA A 395 10.41 -57.08 1.54
C ALA A 395 9.08 -56.38 1.85
N SER A 396 8.00 -57.15 1.90
CA SER A 396 6.69 -56.74 2.39
C SER A 396 6.48 -57.25 3.80
N GLU A 397 5.78 -56.51 4.66
CA GLU A 397 5.11 -57.14 5.80
C GLU A 397 3.76 -56.47 6.13
N THR A 398 2.85 -57.21 6.77
CA THR A 398 1.44 -56.79 6.91
C THR A 398 0.76 -57.40 8.14
N VAL A 399 0.51 -56.57 9.15
CA VAL A 399 -0.22 -56.92 10.39
C VAL A 399 -1.19 -55.76 10.66
N ARG A 400 -2.51 -55.81 10.37
CA ARG A 400 -3.63 -56.67 10.85
C ARG A 400 -3.83 -56.69 12.37
N MET A 401 -4.89 -56.02 12.84
CA MET A 401 -6.09 -56.51 13.59
C MET A 401 -7.01 -55.28 13.86
N LYS A 402 -8.32 -55.26 13.57
CA LYS A 402 -9.50 -55.78 14.32
C LYS A 402 -9.67 -55.18 15.73
N ARG A 403 -10.86 -54.80 16.24
CA ARG A 403 -12.24 -54.60 15.72
C ARG A 403 -13.09 -53.73 16.73
N PRO A 404 -14.38 -53.38 16.51
CA PRO A 404 -15.08 -52.28 17.22
C PRO A 404 -16.18 -52.68 18.24
N ILE A 405 -16.70 -51.66 18.96
CA ILE A 405 -17.98 -51.52 19.71
C ILE A 405 -18.44 -50.06 19.42
N ILE A 406 -19.63 -49.66 18.94
CA ILE A 406 -21.07 -49.98 19.13
C ILE A 406 -21.81 -48.96 20.04
N VAL A 407 -22.45 -47.99 19.35
CA VAL A 407 -23.80 -47.41 19.53
C VAL A 407 -24.44 -47.32 20.92
N THR A 408 -24.87 -46.09 21.28
CA THR A 408 -26.23 -45.82 21.80
C THR A 408 -26.83 -44.58 21.12
N GLN A 409 -28.11 -44.64 20.76
CA GLN A 409 -28.90 -43.54 20.21
C GLN A 409 -30.23 -43.48 20.96
N THR A 410 -30.67 -42.30 21.37
CA THR A 410 -32.02 -42.05 21.91
C THR A 410 -32.57 -40.74 21.34
N SER A 411 -33.85 -40.71 21.02
CA SER A 411 -34.44 -39.76 20.07
C SER A 411 -35.70 -39.07 20.61
N LYS A 412 -36.03 -37.92 20.01
CA LYS A 412 -37.41 -37.42 19.83
C LYS A 412 -37.47 -36.47 18.63
N VAL A 413 -38.68 -36.18 18.16
CA VAL A 413 -39.01 -35.75 16.79
C VAL A 413 -39.96 -34.52 16.82
N CYS A 414 -40.25 -33.94 15.65
CA CYS A 414 -41.23 -32.87 15.35
C CYS A 414 -40.65 -31.43 15.45
N VAL A 415 -40.89 -30.49 14.51
CA VAL A 415 -41.56 -30.50 13.18
C VAL A 415 -40.70 -29.69 12.19
N ALA A 416 -40.82 -29.93 10.88
CA ALA A 416 -40.15 -29.12 9.84
C ALA A 416 -41.07 -28.02 9.26
N THR A 417 -40.49 -26.84 9.01
CA THR A 417 -41.03 -25.80 8.10
C THR A 417 -39.92 -25.40 7.11
N PRO A 418 -40.25 -25.11 5.83
CA PRO A 418 -39.24 -24.90 4.80
C PRO A 418 -38.67 -23.48 4.80
N GLY A 419 -37.34 -23.34 4.67
CA GLY A 419 -36.70 -22.03 4.44
C GLY A 419 -35.32 -21.84 5.05
N ALA A 420 -34.31 -22.62 4.65
CA ALA A 420 -32.91 -22.32 4.91
C ALA A 420 -32.01 -22.95 3.84
N PHE A 421 -31.26 -22.12 3.10
CA PHE A 421 -30.19 -22.57 2.21
C PHE A 421 -28.83 -22.56 2.94
N TRP A 422 -27.89 -23.36 2.47
CA TRP A 422 -26.54 -23.48 3.04
C TRP A 422 -25.57 -22.61 2.24
N ASP A 423 -24.94 -21.63 2.90
CA ASP A 423 -23.81 -20.87 2.36
C ASP A 423 -22.49 -21.55 2.79
N PRO A 424 -21.57 -21.91 1.87
CA PRO A 424 -20.26 -22.45 2.23
C PRO A 424 -19.26 -21.44 2.81
N PHE A 425 -19.52 -20.12 2.75
CA PHE A 425 -18.50 -19.08 2.99
C PHE A 425 -18.71 -18.16 4.20
N SER A 426 -19.88 -18.12 4.83
CA SER A 426 -20.10 -17.43 6.10
C SER A 426 -20.31 -18.41 7.27
N ARG A 427 -19.91 -18.02 8.48
CA ARG A 427 -19.96 -18.85 9.69
C ARG A 427 -20.77 -18.25 10.85
N GLU A 428 -21.52 -17.18 10.58
CA GLU A 428 -22.39 -16.51 11.55
C GLU A 428 -23.76 -16.20 10.97
N LEU A 429 -24.78 -16.11 11.83
CA LEU A 429 -26.19 -15.98 11.47
C LEU A 429 -26.64 -14.53 11.68
N VAL A 430 -27.05 -13.84 10.61
CA VAL A 430 -27.56 -12.46 10.68
C VAL A 430 -29.07 -12.45 10.46
N LEU A 431 -29.81 -11.95 11.45
CA LEU A 431 -31.24 -11.65 11.34
C LEU A 431 -31.43 -10.17 10.95
N SER A 432 -32.26 -9.90 9.95
CA SER A 432 -32.64 -8.55 9.54
C SER A 432 -34.06 -8.21 9.99
N SER A 433 -34.29 -6.94 10.31
CA SER A 433 -35.63 -6.39 10.57
C SER A 433 -35.69 -4.94 10.09
N THR A 434 -36.35 -4.72 8.96
CA THR A 434 -36.46 -3.41 8.31
C THR A 434 -37.89 -2.88 8.40
N PHE A 435 -38.09 -1.64 8.85
CA PHE A 435 -39.33 -0.90 8.60
C PHE A 435 -39.10 0.62 8.52
N LEU A 436 -39.93 1.29 7.70
CA LEU A 436 -39.89 2.73 7.41
C LEU A 436 -40.80 3.50 8.42
N MET A 437 -40.87 4.84 8.54
CA MET A 437 -40.68 5.90 7.53
C MET A 437 -40.38 7.29 8.18
N ARG A 438 -40.72 8.41 7.50
CA ARG A 438 -40.25 9.79 7.73
C ARG A 438 -41.25 10.66 8.52
N SER A 439 -40.78 11.70 9.25
CA SER A 439 -41.09 13.15 9.01
C SER A 439 -40.74 14.06 10.20
N ARG A 440 -40.69 15.40 9.97
CA ARG A 440 -40.47 16.46 10.98
C ARG A 440 -41.79 17.05 11.50
N VAL A 441 -41.82 17.53 12.75
CA VAL A 441 -42.57 18.73 13.23
C VAL A 441 -42.11 19.11 14.66
N ILE A 442 -42.53 20.27 15.18
CA ILE A 442 -41.99 20.98 16.38
C ILE A 442 -43.10 21.13 17.46
N VAL A 443 -42.72 21.46 18.72
CA VAL A 443 -43.47 22.22 19.77
C VAL A 443 -43.81 21.49 21.10
N ALA A 444 -42.99 21.78 22.12
CA ALA A 444 -43.29 22.25 23.50
C ALA A 444 -44.09 21.45 24.58
N LEU A 445 -43.50 21.46 25.80
CA LEU A 445 -44.07 21.65 27.16
C LEU A 445 -45.01 20.61 27.84
N SER A 446 -44.43 19.88 28.82
CA SER A 446 -44.71 19.85 30.28
C SER A 446 -45.94 20.61 30.86
N PRO A 447 -46.51 20.29 32.06
CA PRO A 447 -46.08 19.29 33.07
C PRO A 447 -47.19 18.39 33.69
N THR A 448 -46.82 17.43 34.53
CA THR A 448 -47.48 17.18 35.84
C THR A 448 -46.63 16.30 36.77
N GLN A 449 -46.72 16.52 38.09
CA GLN A 449 -46.04 15.78 39.17
C GLN A 449 -46.95 15.81 40.42
N PRO A 450 -46.79 14.91 41.41
CA PRO A 450 -46.14 15.37 42.66
C PRO A 450 -45.37 14.30 43.50
N TYR A 451 -44.21 14.72 44.06
CA TYR A 451 -43.63 14.40 45.41
C TYR A 451 -43.45 12.92 45.89
N ASP A 452 -42.53 12.56 46.80
CA ASP A 452 -41.54 13.27 47.64
C ASP A 452 -40.08 12.86 47.26
N ALA A 453 -38.96 13.59 47.47
CA ALA A 453 -38.46 14.51 48.53
C ALA A 453 -37.88 13.78 49.77
N GLN A 454 -36.71 14.10 50.35
CA GLN A 454 -35.61 15.08 50.09
C GLN A 454 -34.26 14.46 50.59
N CYS A 455 -33.10 14.60 49.92
CA CYS A 455 -32.17 15.75 49.75
C CYS A 455 -31.28 16.06 50.98
N ILE A 456 -29.99 16.41 50.81
CA ILE A 456 -29.41 17.76 50.59
C ILE A 456 -27.86 17.57 50.44
N ARG A 457 -27.00 18.29 49.69
CA ARG A 457 -26.96 19.28 48.56
C ARG A 457 -25.52 19.14 47.93
N PHE A 458 -25.15 19.50 46.69
CA PHE A 458 -25.19 20.78 45.92
C PHE A 458 -24.36 21.94 46.55
N ALA A 459 -23.54 22.72 45.83
CA ALA A 459 -23.17 22.74 44.39
C ALA A 459 -21.88 23.57 44.15
N ASN A 460 -21.17 23.43 43.01
CA ASN A 460 -20.88 24.56 42.09
C ASN A 460 -20.07 24.26 40.80
N LYS A 461 -20.34 25.10 39.79
CA LYS A 461 -19.51 25.56 38.63
C LYS A 461 -19.19 24.61 37.45
N TYR A 462 -19.63 25.04 36.26
CA TYR A 462 -19.13 24.65 34.92
C TYR A 462 -19.32 25.82 33.94
N SER A 463 -18.23 26.43 33.47
CA SER A 463 -18.00 27.17 32.21
C SER A 463 -16.55 27.72 32.28
N GLU A 464 -15.82 28.02 31.20
CA GLU A 464 -16.12 28.20 29.78
C GLU A 464 -14.87 27.83 28.93
N SER A 465 -14.98 27.68 27.60
CA SER A 465 -13.82 27.38 26.73
C SER A 465 -13.94 28.01 25.33
N PRO A 466 -12.96 28.84 24.89
CA PRO A 466 -12.86 29.40 23.53
C PRO A 466 -11.65 28.82 22.74
N LEU A 467 -11.52 28.92 21.41
CA LEU A 467 -12.46 29.27 20.33
C LEU A 467 -11.90 28.79 18.98
N LEU A 468 -12.77 28.40 18.03
CA LEU A 468 -12.42 28.39 16.60
C LEU A 468 -12.45 29.83 16.06
N ARG A 469 -11.69 30.14 14.99
CA ARG A 469 -11.83 31.42 14.25
C ARG A 469 -11.93 31.20 12.74
N VAL A 470 -12.87 31.92 12.13
CA VAL A 470 -12.96 32.18 10.68
C VAL A 470 -13.10 33.70 10.51
N SER A 471 -12.49 34.25 9.46
CA SER A 471 -12.16 35.67 9.35
C SER A 471 -13.24 36.54 8.69
N ILE A 472 -13.64 37.64 9.34
CA ILE A 472 -14.24 38.83 8.71
C ILE A 472 -13.61 40.10 9.33
N LEU A 473 -13.42 41.14 8.50
CA LEU A 473 -12.88 42.47 8.82
C LEU A 473 -13.88 43.56 8.32
N PRO A 474 -13.78 44.85 8.73
CA PRO A 474 -13.17 45.44 9.92
C PRO A 474 -14.07 46.51 10.62
N GLU A 475 -13.49 47.23 11.61
CA GLU A 475 -13.71 48.67 11.97
C GLU A 475 -14.11 49.04 13.44
N LEU A 476 -13.77 50.29 13.79
CA LEU A 476 -14.23 51.14 14.92
C LEU A 476 -13.78 50.87 16.39
N LYS A 477 -12.52 51.26 16.65
CA LYS A 477 -12.09 52.29 17.65
C LYS A 477 -12.59 52.31 19.12
N SER A 478 -11.59 52.13 20.01
CA SER A 478 -11.12 53.11 21.03
C SER A 478 -11.65 53.16 22.48
N CYS A 479 -10.69 53.41 23.39
CA CYS A 479 -10.77 54.07 24.72
C CYS A 479 -11.56 53.45 25.88
N ALA A 480 -10.83 52.91 26.88
CA ALA A 480 -10.69 53.51 28.22
C ALA A 480 -9.45 52.93 28.94
N SER A 481 -8.97 53.56 30.02
CA SER A 481 -7.73 53.18 30.73
C SER A 481 -7.87 53.21 32.26
N ASP A 482 -6.88 52.63 32.94
CA ASP A 482 -6.47 52.83 34.35
C ASP A 482 -7.44 52.46 35.49
N PHE A 483 -6.95 51.70 36.49
CA PHE A 483 -6.74 52.25 37.86
C PHE A 483 -5.88 51.36 38.76
N ASN A 484 -5.54 51.89 39.94
CA ASN A 484 -4.32 51.60 40.70
C ASN A 484 -4.23 50.31 41.54
N SER A 485 -2.98 49.85 41.55
CA SER A 485 -2.19 49.11 42.55
C SER A 485 -2.29 49.48 44.06
N TYR A 486 -1.60 48.65 44.86
CA TYR A 486 -1.01 48.86 46.20
C TYR A 486 -1.87 48.81 47.50
N ALA A 487 -1.58 47.78 48.31
CA ALA A 487 -1.49 47.83 49.78
C ALA A 487 -0.57 46.70 50.31
N ASP A 488 0.25 46.97 51.33
CA ASP A 488 1.17 46.03 52.01
C ASP A 488 1.20 46.33 53.52
N GLN A 489 1.26 45.29 54.38
CA GLN A 489 2.22 45.19 55.52
C GLN A 489 2.00 43.99 56.47
N ARG A 490 2.98 43.07 56.45
CA ARG A 490 3.70 42.43 57.58
C ARG A 490 3.01 42.17 58.94
N THR A 491 3.11 40.92 59.42
CA THR A 491 3.69 40.55 60.74
C THR A 491 4.00 39.04 60.80
N SER A 492 4.77 38.54 61.79
CA SER A 492 5.37 37.20 61.74
C SER A 492 5.57 36.48 63.10
N THR A 493 5.75 35.14 63.06
CA THR A 493 5.99 34.18 64.16
C THR A 493 4.80 33.94 65.12
N TRP A 494 4.45 32.73 65.59
CA TRP A 494 5.30 31.67 66.20
C TRP A 494 4.87 30.20 65.88
N HIS A 495 5.54 29.23 66.51
CA HIS A 495 5.51 27.77 66.22
C HIS A 495 4.29 27.00 66.80
N LEU A 496 3.94 25.86 66.19
CA LEU A 496 3.90 24.55 66.87
C LEU A 496 3.84 23.35 65.89
N ILE A 497 4.35 22.17 66.28
CA ILE A 497 4.26 20.90 65.53
C ILE A 497 3.49 19.85 66.36
N LYS A 498 2.44 19.24 65.77
CA LYS A 498 1.70 18.05 66.23
C LYS A 498 0.96 17.43 65.03
N ALA A 499 0.63 16.13 64.96
CA ALA A 499 1.15 14.94 65.63
C ALA A 499 0.60 13.69 64.89
N THR A 500 1.29 12.54 64.98
CA THR A 500 0.90 11.29 64.30
C THR A 500 0.37 10.23 65.29
N PRO A 501 -0.71 9.49 64.97
CA PRO A 501 -1.11 8.25 65.66
C PRO A 501 -0.73 6.99 64.84
N ILE A 502 -0.65 5.75 65.35
CA ILE A 502 -0.36 5.15 66.67
C ILE A 502 -0.06 3.66 66.39
N ASN A 503 0.77 2.98 67.20
CA ASN A 503 1.12 1.55 67.08
C ASN A 503 0.12 0.64 67.86
N PRO A 504 0.13 -0.71 67.74
CA PRO A 504 0.76 -1.48 68.84
C PRO A 504 1.35 -2.89 68.54
N ASN A 505 2.39 -3.25 69.33
CA ASN A 505 2.90 -4.60 69.68
C ASN A 505 3.65 -5.41 68.57
N PHE A 506 4.59 -6.33 68.84
CA PHE A 506 5.06 -7.02 70.07
C PHE A 506 6.61 -6.92 70.27
N CYS A 507 7.22 -7.69 71.18
CA CYS A 507 8.51 -7.35 71.84
C CYS A 507 9.66 -8.40 71.78
N THR A 508 10.91 -7.92 71.57
CA THR A 508 12.18 -8.25 72.31
C THR A 508 12.76 -9.70 72.37
N PRO A 509 14.06 -9.90 72.75
CA PRO A 509 15.27 -9.05 72.57
C PRO A 509 16.57 -9.80 72.15
N SER A 510 17.52 -9.07 71.55
CA SER A 510 18.97 -9.39 71.46
C SER A 510 19.74 -8.25 70.77
N ASP A 511 20.98 -7.84 71.11
CA ASP A 511 21.73 -7.93 72.37
C ASP A 511 22.80 -6.79 72.40
N MET A 512 23.89 -6.87 73.20
CA MET A 512 24.81 -5.74 73.45
C MET A 512 26.26 -5.83 72.91
N SER A 513 26.79 -4.63 72.68
CA SER A 513 28.16 -4.20 72.36
C SER A 513 29.34 -4.88 73.09
N SER A 514 30.54 -4.82 72.50
CA SER A 514 31.58 -3.84 72.92
C SER A 514 32.98 -4.04 72.29
N ILE A 515 33.75 -2.93 72.19
CA ILE A 515 35.21 -2.82 72.38
C ILE A 515 35.53 -1.31 72.58
N ARG A 516 36.57 -0.95 73.35
CA ARG A 516 36.85 0.45 73.75
C ARG A 516 38.33 0.68 74.11
N ALA A 517 38.78 1.94 74.01
CA ALA A 517 40.00 2.54 74.59
C ALA A 517 41.38 2.17 73.97
N ALA A 518 42.47 2.94 74.14
CA ALA A 518 42.66 4.41 74.27
C ALA A 518 44.17 4.82 74.31
N ALA A 519 44.58 5.88 73.59
CA ALA A 519 45.75 6.76 73.85
C ALA A 519 45.61 8.05 72.97
N VAL A 520 45.88 9.32 73.34
CA VAL A 520 46.94 9.98 74.16
C VAL A 520 48.25 10.12 73.33
N LEU A 521 48.82 11.30 73.01
CA LEU A 521 48.68 12.69 73.54
C LEU A 521 49.08 13.79 72.50
N ASN A 522 48.94 15.07 72.91
CA ASN A 522 49.52 16.34 72.43
C ASN A 522 48.71 17.30 71.53
N HIS A 523 48.57 18.55 72.01
CA HIS A 523 48.11 19.76 71.32
C HIS A 523 49.19 20.86 71.41
N PRO A 524 49.07 21.95 70.64
CA PRO A 524 48.96 23.24 71.33
C PRO A 524 47.90 24.22 70.77
N LYS A 525 47.10 24.75 71.71
CA LYS A 525 46.43 26.08 71.74
C LYS A 525 45.88 26.71 70.43
N PRO A 526 44.55 26.87 70.28
CA PRO A 526 43.99 27.84 69.32
C PRO A 526 44.15 29.29 69.82
N ALA A 527 44.30 30.23 68.88
CA ALA A 527 44.28 31.67 69.15
C ALA A 527 42.86 32.25 69.06
N LYS A 528 42.67 33.53 69.47
CA LYS A 528 41.38 34.23 69.38
C LYS A 528 40.89 34.33 67.93
N PRO A 529 39.56 34.25 67.67
CA PRO A 529 39.02 34.54 66.35
C PRO A 529 39.21 36.04 66.02
N LEU A 530 39.92 36.31 64.92
CA LEU A 530 39.87 37.61 64.26
C LEU A 530 38.59 37.67 63.42
N ILE A 531 37.88 38.78 63.50
CA ILE A 531 36.72 39.04 62.64
C ILE A 531 37.24 39.41 61.25
N HIS A 532 37.36 38.43 60.37
CA HIS A 532 37.47 38.69 58.94
C HIS A 532 36.07 38.89 58.36
N SER A 533 35.96 39.90 57.49
CA SER A 533 34.78 40.10 56.64
C SER A 533 34.44 38.80 55.89
N PRO A 534 33.16 38.51 55.61
CA PRO A 534 32.84 37.53 54.58
C PRO A 534 33.60 37.94 53.30
N LEU A 535 34.38 37.00 52.78
CA LEU A 535 34.87 37.10 51.41
C LEU A 535 33.64 37.07 50.52
N HIS A 536 33.56 37.99 49.56
CA HIS A 536 32.61 37.84 48.45
C HIS A 536 32.79 36.45 47.84
N PRO A 537 31.72 35.75 47.45
CA PRO A 537 31.85 34.68 46.48
C PRO A 537 32.37 35.30 45.19
N SER A 538 33.69 35.23 44.99
CA SER A 538 34.32 35.59 43.74
C SER A 538 33.79 34.65 42.69
N LEU A 539 32.93 35.17 41.81
CA LEU A 539 32.39 34.44 40.66
C LEU A 539 33.54 33.72 39.96
N ILE A 540 33.58 32.39 40.09
CA ILE A 540 34.46 31.55 39.30
C ILE A 540 33.85 31.56 37.90
N LYS A 541 34.19 32.61 37.13
CA LYS A 541 33.91 32.64 35.71
C LYS A 541 34.56 31.39 35.12
N MET A 542 33.74 30.48 34.62
CA MET A 542 34.24 29.42 33.77
C MET A 542 34.95 30.09 32.58
N ALA A 543 36.14 29.61 32.23
CA ALA A 543 36.78 30.05 31.00
C ALA A 543 35.91 29.62 29.80
N PRO A 544 36.00 30.30 28.65
CA PRO A 544 35.37 29.82 27.43
C PRO A 544 35.73 28.36 27.18
N VAL A 545 34.70 27.51 27.11
CA VAL A 545 34.82 26.08 26.81
C VAL A 545 34.82 25.88 25.30
N VAL A 546 35.30 24.73 24.84
CA VAL A 546 35.08 24.30 23.46
C VAL A 546 33.57 24.18 23.21
N ASN A 547 33.13 24.49 21.99
CA ASN A 547 31.77 24.24 21.52
C ASN A 547 31.83 23.27 20.33
N GLY A 548 32.05 22.00 20.64
CA GLY A 548 32.23 20.93 19.66
C GLY A 548 31.03 20.82 18.72
N ARG A 549 31.30 20.57 17.43
CA ARG A 549 30.29 20.53 16.36
C ARG A 549 30.65 19.54 15.26
N VAL A 550 29.64 18.95 14.63
CA VAL A 550 29.82 17.94 13.58
C VAL A 550 29.44 18.54 12.23
N ILE A 551 30.44 18.88 11.42
CA ILE A 551 30.31 19.61 10.15
C ILE A 551 30.02 18.67 8.98
N PHE A 552 29.12 19.08 8.07
CA PHE A 552 28.96 18.48 6.75
C PHE A 552 30.01 19.07 5.79
N ASN A 553 31.12 18.35 5.61
CA ASN A 553 32.30 18.88 4.91
C ASN A 553 32.29 18.58 3.40
N SER A 554 31.72 17.45 2.96
CA SER A 554 31.61 17.12 1.53
C SER A 554 30.46 16.15 1.22
N ILE A 555 29.95 16.19 -0.01
CA ILE A 555 28.88 15.30 -0.49
C ILE A 555 29.48 13.90 -0.79
N PRO A 556 28.99 12.81 -0.18
CA PRO A 556 29.45 11.47 -0.49
C PRO A 556 28.86 10.93 -1.80
N GLU A 557 29.70 10.35 -2.67
CA GLU A 557 29.23 9.59 -3.83
C GLU A 557 28.51 8.28 -3.43
N GLY A 558 28.91 7.69 -2.30
CA GLY A 558 28.37 6.43 -1.77
C GLY A 558 28.01 6.54 -0.30
N PHE A 559 28.66 5.74 0.55
CA PHE A 559 28.58 5.90 2.00
C PHE A 559 29.30 7.18 2.48
N PRO A 560 28.84 7.82 3.57
CA PRO A 560 29.60 8.89 4.23
C PRO A 560 30.89 8.34 4.86
N VAL A 561 31.97 9.11 4.77
CA VAL A 561 33.29 8.81 5.34
C VAL A 561 33.53 9.70 6.57
N PRO A 562 33.68 9.13 7.78
CA PRO A 562 34.04 9.87 8.99
C PRO A 562 35.43 10.51 8.84
N GLY A 563 35.57 11.77 9.26
CA GLY A 563 36.79 12.56 9.10
C GLY A 563 36.99 13.18 7.71
N GLU A 564 36.13 12.89 6.73
CA GLU A 564 36.21 13.46 5.37
C GLU A 564 34.88 14.13 4.95
N THR A 565 33.78 13.38 4.91
CA THR A 565 32.44 13.92 4.57
C THR A 565 31.71 14.49 5.78
N VAL A 566 32.02 13.94 6.96
CA VAL A 566 31.47 14.33 8.27
C VAL A 566 32.66 14.51 9.21
N VAL A 567 32.88 15.74 9.68
CA VAL A 567 34.08 16.14 10.44
C VAL A 567 33.68 16.67 11.81
N TYR A 568 34.31 16.18 12.88
CA TYR A 568 34.19 16.79 14.20
C TYR A 568 35.17 17.98 14.30
N ASP A 569 34.64 19.15 14.62
CA ASP A 569 35.36 20.41 14.71
C ASP A 569 35.26 20.98 16.14
N THR A 570 36.40 21.43 16.66
CA THR A 570 36.57 22.01 18.00
C THR A 570 37.17 23.43 17.93
N SER A 571 37.11 24.10 16.78
CA SER A 571 37.63 25.45 16.58
C SER A 571 36.75 26.56 17.18
N GLU A 572 35.48 26.26 17.47
CA GLU A 572 34.57 27.17 18.15
C GLU A 572 34.70 27.06 19.68
N SER A 573 34.58 28.19 20.38
CA SER A 573 34.51 28.25 21.84
C SER A 573 33.40 29.17 22.31
N ILE A 574 32.75 28.83 23.42
CA ILE A 574 31.62 29.56 24.02
C ILE A 574 31.86 29.80 25.51
N ASP A 575 31.34 30.89 26.07
CA ASP A 575 31.21 31.10 27.51
C ASP A 575 29.72 30.96 27.87
N PRO A 576 29.26 29.79 28.38
CA PRO A 576 27.86 29.57 28.71
C PRO A 576 27.29 30.56 29.71
N GLU A 577 28.11 31.11 30.61
CA GLU A 577 27.69 32.06 31.65
C GLU A 577 27.51 33.48 31.08
N THR A 578 28.39 33.92 30.17
CA THR A 578 28.40 35.33 29.72
C THR A 578 27.92 35.58 28.29
N ILE A 579 27.72 34.54 27.47
CA ILE A 579 27.27 34.72 26.08
C ILE A 579 25.88 35.42 26.02
N PRO A 580 25.69 36.50 25.22
CA PRO A 580 24.40 37.17 25.10
C PRO A 580 23.38 36.35 24.30
N LEU A 581 22.17 36.13 24.83
CA LEU A 581 21.15 35.31 24.16
C LEU A 581 20.30 36.12 23.19
N ASN A 582 20.20 37.44 23.41
CA ASN A 582 19.51 38.41 22.56
C ASN A 582 18.01 38.06 22.38
N GLY A 583 17.31 37.82 23.49
CA GLY A 583 15.91 37.37 23.54
C GLY A 583 15.72 35.87 23.28
N GLY A 584 16.81 35.12 23.10
CA GLY A 584 16.81 33.68 22.91
C GLY A 584 17.06 32.87 24.17
N PHE A 585 17.33 31.57 24.00
CA PHE A 585 17.73 30.65 25.07
C PHE A 585 18.97 29.85 24.66
N LEU A 586 19.82 29.51 25.63
CA LEU A 586 21.01 28.67 25.46
C LEU A 586 20.64 27.22 25.80
N LEU A 587 20.74 26.34 24.81
CA LEU A 587 20.54 24.91 24.94
C LEU A 587 21.90 24.19 24.98
N LYS A 588 22.04 23.22 25.89
CA LYS A 588 23.12 22.22 25.96
C LYS A 588 22.56 20.90 25.43
N THR A 589 23.15 20.35 24.37
CA THR A 589 22.70 19.08 23.78
C THR A 589 23.12 17.91 24.68
N LEU A 590 22.19 17.01 24.99
CA LEU A 590 22.43 15.80 25.79
C LEU A 590 22.50 14.55 24.89
N GLU A 591 21.51 14.39 24.02
CA GLU A 591 21.30 13.17 23.22
C GLU A 591 20.98 13.52 21.77
N LEU A 592 21.65 12.86 20.81
CA LEU A 592 21.42 13.06 19.37
C LEU A 592 20.95 11.78 18.67
N SER A 593 19.92 11.94 17.85
CA SER A 593 19.31 10.91 17.02
C SER A 593 20.13 10.69 15.75
N ILE A 594 20.71 9.49 15.60
CA ILE A 594 21.30 9.08 14.33
C ILE A 594 20.31 8.22 13.56
N ASP A 595 19.86 8.71 12.40
CA ASP A 595 18.75 8.12 11.62
C ASP A 595 19.10 7.92 10.13
N PRO A 596 18.50 6.92 9.45
CA PRO A 596 18.80 6.63 8.04
C PRO A 596 18.59 7.80 7.08
N TYR A 597 17.57 8.64 7.32
CA TYR A 597 17.19 9.75 6.42
C TYR A 597 18.28 10.83 6.31
N MET A 598 19.21 10.92 7.27
CA MET A 598 20.30 11.91 7.24
C MET A 598 21.15 11.78 5.96
N ARG A 599 21.36 10.57 5.43
CA ARG A 599 22.05 10.34 4.15
C ARG A 599 21.25 10.88 2.94
N GLY A 600 19.93 11.03 3.05
CA GLY A 600 19.09 11.72 2.07
C GLY A 600 19.27 13.25 2.05
N ARG A 601 19.91 13.82 3.08
CA ARG A 601 20.27 15.26 3.16
C ARG A 601 21.71 15.53 2.71
N MET A 602 22.57 14.51 2.64
CA MET A 602 23.96 14.60 2.19
C MET A 602 24.05 14.56 0.65
N ARG A 603 23.66 15.66 0.00
CA ARG A 603 23.46 15.77 -1.47
C ARG A 603 23.58 17.24 -1.93
N ASP A 604 23.59 17.48 -3.24
CA ASP A 604 23.47 18.86 -3.76
C ASP A 604 22.11 19.46 -3.35
N SER A 605 22.16 20.67 -2.80
CA SER A 605 21.01 21.51 -2.44
C SER A 605 20.01 21.76 -3.59
N LYS A 606 20.46 21.74 -4.85
CA LYS A 606 19.61 21.96 -6.04
C LYS A 606 18.66 20.80 -6.34
N ILE A 607 18.89 19.63 -5.76
CA ILE A 607 17.97 18.50 -5.83
C ILE A 607 16.85 18.77 -4.82
N GLU A 608 15.58 18.66 -5.22
CA GLU A 608 14.47 18.85 -4.27
C GLU A 608 14.11 17.54 -3.55
N SER A 609 13.58 17.66 -2.33
CA SER A 609 13.12 16.54 -1.51
C SER A 609 12.26 17.05 -0.35
N TYR A 610 11.56 16.16 0.35
CA TYR A 610 10.69 16.48 1.49
C TYR A 610 11.41 17.14 2.68
N ILE A 611 12.75 17.09 2.69
CA ILE A 611 13.59 17.77 3.67
C ILE A 611 14.80 18.41 2.95
N PRO A 612 15.20 19.65 3.31
CA PRO A 612 16.38 20.30 2.74
C PRO A 612 17.67 19.50 2.93
N ALA A 613 18.64 19.75 2.07
CA ALA A 613 20.00 19.23 2.22
C ALA A 613 20.66 19.72 3.53
N PHE A 614 21.85 19.20 3.80
CA PHE A 614 22.80 19.87 4.69
C PHE A 614 23.57 20.94 3.90
N GLU A 615 23.89 22.05 4.56
CA GLU A 615 24.71 23.11 3.98
C GLU A 615 26.21 22.76 4.16
N LEU A 616 27.02 23.00 3.12
CA LEU A 616 28.43 22.61 3.12
C LEU A 616 29.26 23.56 3.97
N GLY A 617 30.00 23.00 4.93
CA GLY A 617 30.78 23.75 5.92
C GLY A 617 30.03 24.04 7.22
N GLU A 618 28.72 23.76 7.28
CA GLU A 618 27.87 24.00 8.45
C GLU A 618 27.61 22.72 9.28
N PRO A 619 27.14 22.84 10.54
CA PRO A 619 26.76 21.69 11.36
C PRO A 619 25.66 20.82 10.71
N LEU A 620 25.79 19.51 10.89
CA LEU A 620 24.68 18.57 10.69
C LEU A 620 23.51 18.92 11.61
N SER A 621 22.31 18.52 11.20
CA SER A 621 21.09 18.66 12.00
C SER A 621 20.23 17.40 11.97
N GLY A 622 19.65 17.07 13.12
CA GLY A 622 18.87 15.86 13.35
C GLY A 622 17.86 16.06 14.47
N TYR A 623 17.21 14.98 14.91
CA TYR A 623 16.44 15.02 16.15
C TYR A 623 17.38 14.90 17.36
N GLY A 624 17.04 15.53 18.47
CA GLY A 624 17.81 15.42 19.71
C GLY A 624 17.03 15.86 20.93
N VAL A 625 17.64 15.68 22.10
CA VAL A 625 17.21 16.26 23.39
C VAL A 625 18.32 17.15 23.92
N GLY A 626 17.96 18.33 24.39
CA GLY A 626 18.86 19.25 25.09
C GLY A 626 18.19 19.93 26.28
N VAL A 627 19.00 20.37 27.24
CA VAL A 627 18.54 21.10 28.44
C VAL A 627 18.84 22.59 28.32
N VAL A 628 17.88 23.42 28.70
CA VAL A 628 18.05 24.89 28.69
C VAL A 628 18.89 25.31 29.89
N LEU A 629 20.05 25.93 29.64
CA LEU A 629 20.92 26.43 30.71
C LEU A 629 20.57 27.85 31.14
N ARG A 630 20.21 28.71 30.18
CA ARG A 630 19.84 30.12 30.39
C ARG A 630 18.77 30.50 29.37
N SER A 631 17.82 31.35 29.75
CA SER A 631 16.76 31.83 28.86
C SER A 631 16.47 33.32 29.05
N GLU A 632 16.37 34.04 27.94
CA GLU A 632 15.71 35.35 27.81
C GLU A 632 14.35 35.22 27.08
N TYR A 633 13.95 33.99 26.70
CA TYR A 633 12.79 33.70 25.86
C TYR A 633 11.52 33.44 26.71
N PRO A 634 10.39 34.14 26.47
CA PRO A 634 9.18 33.97 27.26
C PRO A 634 8.60 32.55 27.20
N GLY A 635 8.36 31.94 28.37
CA GLY A 635 7.75 30.61 28.48
C GLY A 635 8.74 29.44 28.39
N ILE A 636 10.05 29.70 28.28
CA ILE A 636 11.11 28.69 28.33
C ILE A 636 12.07 29.06 29.47
N ASN A 637 12.38 28.10 30.33
CA ASN A 637 13.05 28.30 31.61
C ASN A 637 14.36 27.51 31.69
N PRO A 638 15.37 27.97 32.47
CA PRO A 638 16.50 27.13 32.85
C PRO A 638 16.04 25.83 33.52
N GLY A 639 16.52 24.69 33.03
CA GLY A 639 16.10 23.34 33.46
C GLY A 639 14.97 22.72 32.64
N ASP A 640 14.38 23.42 31.67
CA ASP A 640 13.44 22.80 30.72
C ASP A 640 14.20 21.91 29.71
N HIS A 641 13.74 20.68 29.51
CA HIS A 641 14.25 19.76 28.48
C HIS A 641 13.43 19.91 27.20
N LEU A 642 14.13 20.16 26.08
CA LEU A 642 13.52 20.30 24.75
C LEU A 642 13.88 19.12 23.87
N TYR A 643 12.87 18.52 23.23
CA TYR A 643 13.03 17.59 22.13
C TYR A 643 12.76 18.29 20.80
N GLY A 644 13.50 17.91 19.76
CA GLY A 644 13.17 18.21 18.38
C GLY A 644 14.39 18.42 17.49
N GLY A 645 14.27 19.31 16.50
CA GLY A 645 15.32 19.63 15.53
C GLY A 645 16.48 20.41 16.15
N LEU A 646 17.63 19.75 16.30
CA LEU A 646 18.87 20.30 16.84
C LEU A 646 20.02 20.25 15.82
N GLU A 647 20.98 21.15 16.00
CA GLU A 647 22.31 21.06 15.40
C GLU A 647 23.11 19.97 16.12
N HIS A 648 24.03 19.31 15.43
CA HIS A 648 24.95 18.34 16.02
C HIS A 648 26.11 19.11 16.67
N LYS A 649 25.79 19.74 17.80
CA LYS A 649 26.60 20.76 18.47
C LYS A 649 26.38 20.70 19.98
N GLU A 650 27.43 20.95 20.77
CA GLU A 650 27.35 20.93 22.24
C GLU A 650 26.46 22.04 22.79
N TYR A 651 26.60 23.27 22.28
CA TYR A 651 25.82 24.44 22.71
C TYR A 651 25.27 25.25 21.53
N THR A 652 23.96 25.47 21.53
CA THR A 652 23.23 26.27 20.51
C THR A 652 22.38 27.35 21.20
N ILE A 653 22.39 28.58 20.64
CA ILE A 653 21.47 29.65 21.04
C ILE A 653 20.30 29.67 20.06
N ARG A 654 19.09 29.37 20.55
CA ARG A 654 17.84 29.43 19.76
C ARG A 654 17.07 30.71 20.07
N LYS A 655 16.30 31.21 19.11
CA LYS A 655 15.46 32.43 19.24
C LYS A 655 13.97 32.15 18.99
N ASP A 656 13.62 30.88 18.92
CA ASP A 656 12.36 30.35 18.44
C ASP A 656 12.23 28.89 18.90
N LEU A 657 11.00 28.37 18.84
CA LEU A 657 10.68 26.97 19.09
C LEU A 657 10.35 26.23 17.78
N ASN A 658 10.90 26.66 16.63
CA ASN A 658 10.64 25.99 15.37
C ASN A 658 11.22 24.56 15.41
N LEU A 659 10.38 23.56 15.15
CA LEU A 659 10.70 22.14 15.33
C LEU A 659 11.19 21.78 16.75
N LEU A 660 10.84 22.54 17.79
CA LEU A 660 11.16 22.22 19.20
C LEU A 660 9.92 22.20 20.08
N SER A 661 9.94 21.30 21.07
CA SER A 661 8.88 21.13 22.07
C SER A 661 9.49 20.82 23.43
N VAL A 662 8.97 21.42 24.51
CA VAL A 662 9.25 20.99 25.89
C VAL A 662 8.71 19.57 26.07
N ILE A 663 9.50 18.67 26.65
CA ILE A 663 9.07 17.29 26.93
C ILE A 663 8.84 17.05 28.42
N GLU A 664 7.65 16.57 28.77
CA GLU A 664 7.35 16.10 30.11
C GLU A 664 7.86 14.67 30.31
N ASN A 665 8.60 14.43 31.39
CA ASN A 665 9.15 13.11 31.74
C ASN A 665 8.68 12.64 33.14
N PRO A 666 7.36 12.49 33.37
CA PRO A 666 6.81 12.17 34.70
C PRO A 666 7.16 10.76 35.22
N TYR A 667 7.79 9.93 34.38
CA TYR A 667 8.23 8.57 34.71
C TYR A 667 9.75 8.41 34.87
N ASN A 668 10.53 9.49 34.73
CA ASN A 668 12.00 9.47 34.82
C ASN A 668 12.64 8.43 33.85
N ILE A 669 12.16 8.41 32.61
CA ILE A 669 12.71 7.58 31.52
C ILE A 669 14.02 8.23 31.03
N PRO A 670 15.08 7.47 30.69
CA PRO A 670 16.30 8.06 30.12
C PRO A 670 16.02 8.93 28.89
N TRP A 671 16.69 10.09 28.80
CA TRP A 671 16.49 11.04 27.69
C TRP A 671 16.76 10.44 26.31
N SER A 672 17.65 9.44 26.21
CA SER A 672 17.90 8.66 24.98
C SER A 672 16.62 8.05 24.39
N ALA A 673 15.67 7.62 25.23
CA ALA A 673 14.41 7.03 24.77
C ALA A 673 13.58 8.02 23.95
N PHE A 674 13.67 9.32 24.23
CA PHE A 674 12.97 10.39 23.50
C PHE A 674 13.61 10.75 22.16
N VAL A 675 14.83 10.28 21.85
CA VAL A 675 15.34 10.23 20.46
C VAL A 675 15.08 8.88 19.77
N GLY A 676 14.57 7.89 20.53
CA GLY A 676 14.31 6.53 20.08
C GLY A 676 12.83 6.15 20.07
N VAL A 677 12.43 5.31 21.04
CA VAL A 677 11.09 4.67 21.10
C VAL A 677 9.97 5.65 21.50
N LEU A 678 10.31 6.78 22.13
CA LEU A 678 9.41 7.90 22.42
C LEU A 678 9.68 9.13 21.53
N GLY A 679 10.61 9.02 20.57
CA GLY A 679 10.92 10.07 19.59
C GLY A 679 10.31 9.79 18.21
N MET A 680 10.80 10.52 17.19
CA MET A 680 10.38 10.38 15.79
C MET A 680 10.36 8.92 15.27
N PRO A 681 11.32 8.04 15.60
CA PRO A 681 11.23 6.65 15.17
C PRO A 681 10.07 5.88 15.82
N GLY A 682 9.71 6.24 17.06
CA GLY A 682 8.54 5.74 17.78
C GLY A 682 7.22 6.26 17.20
N THR A 683 7.12 7.57 16.98
CA THR A 683 5.93 8.18 16.34
C THR A 683 5.72 7.60 14.94
N THR A 684 6.80 7.42 14.16
CA THR A 684 6.77 6.82 12.82
C THR A 684 6.17 5.41 12.85
N ALA A 685 6.67 4.53 13.72
CA ALA A 685 6.14 3.17 13.86
C ALA A 685 4.68 3.15 14.29
N TYR A 686 4.32 3.96 15.28
CA TYR A 686 2.98 3.99 15.86
C TYR A 686 1.93 4.57 14.91
N ILE A 687 2.20 5.74 14.35
CA ILE A 687 1.26 6.50 13.54
C ILE A 687 1.03 5.80 12.19
N GLY A 688 2.10 5.36 11.53
CA GLY A 688 1.98 4.57 10.29
C GLY A 688 1.22 3.26 10.49
N TRP A 689 1.33 2.64 11.67
CA TRP A 689 0.59 1.42 11.99
C TRP A 689 -0.89 1.70 12.28
N LYS A 690 -1.22 2.72 13.10
CA LYS A 690 -2.61 3.09 13.41
C LYS A 690 -3.38 3.51 12.15
N GLU A 691 -2.77 4.27 11.23
CA GLU A 691 -3.41 4.74 10.01
C GLU A 691 -3.57 3.63 8.94
N TYR A 692 -2.46 3.00 8.53
CA TYR A 692 -2.44 2.19 7.30
C TYR A 692 -2.58 0.67 7.52
N SER A 693 -2.30 0.14 8.72
CA SER A 693 -2.30 -1.31 8.93
C SER A 693 -3.69 -1.92 8.74
N ARG A 694 -4.74 -1.24 9.24
CA ARG A 694 -6.13 -1.74 9.35
C ARG A 694 -6.18 -3.18 9.89
N ALA A 695 -5.29 -3.47 10.83
CA ALA A 695 -4.90 -4.81 11.26
C ALA A 695 -6.05 -5.61 11.88
N LYS A 696 -6.05 -6.93 11.65
CA LYS A 696 -7.02 -7.88 12.20
C LYS A 696 -6.33 -9.09 12.80
N LYS A 697 -6.79 -9.50 13.97
CA LYS A 697 -6.31 -10.68 14.68
C LYS A 697 -6.26 -11.92 13.78
N GLY A 698 -5.12 -12.58 13.72
CA GLY A 698 -4.87 -13.75 12.87
C GLY A 698 -4.39 -13.47 11.45
N GLU A 699 -4.22 -12.21 11.05
CA GLU A 699 -3.50 -11.84 9.83
C GLU A 699 -1.97 -12.05 9.98
N VAL A 700 -1.24 -12.01 8.85
CA VAL A 700 0.22 -12.15 8.81
C VAL A 700 0.90 -10.84 8.41
N ALA A 701 1.75 -10.29 9.27
CA ALA A 701 2.59 -9.13 8.99
C ALA A 701 4.03 -9.55 8.66
N PHE A 702 4.68 -8.86 7.71
CA PHE A 702 6.13 -8.93 7.49
C PHE A 702 6.78 -7.56 7.73
N VAL A 703 7.81 -7.51 8.58
CA VAL A 703 8.51 -6.28 8.99
C VAL A 703 10.00 -6.36 8.61
N THR A 704 10.45 -5.47 7.73
CA THR A 704 11.88 -5.36 7.39
C THR A 704 12.62 -4.45 8.37
N THR A 705 13.92 -4.68 8.55
CA THR A 705 14.76 -4.08 9.62
C THR A 705 14.17 -4.19 11.03
N GLY A 706 13.46 -5.28 11.35
CA GLY A 706 12.68 -5.43 12.59
C GLY A 706 13.44 -5.31 13.93
N ALA A 707 14.78 -5.29 13.91
CA ALA A 707 15.62 -5.00 15.09
C ALA A 707 16.06 -3.52 15.20
N GLY A 708 15.68 -2.68 14.23
CA GLY A 708 15.92 -1.25 14.21
C GLY A 708 14.88 -0.46 15.01
N PRO A 709 15.01 0.88 15.10
CA PRO A 709 14.19 1.69 16.00
C PRO A 709 12.70 1.65 15.66
N VAL A 710 12.34 1.85 14.38
CA VAL A 710 10.96 1.75 13.89
C VAL A 710 10.46 0.30 13.99
N GLY A 711 11.15 -0.63 13.30
CA GLY A 711 10.71 -2.02 13.16
C GLY A 711 10.51 -2.78 14.47
N SER A 712 11.28 -2.47 15.52
CA SER A 712 11.14 -3.13 16.83
C SER A 712 9.86 -2.73 17.57
N LEU A 713 9.35 -1.51 17.37
CA LEU A 713 8.02 -1.12 17.86
C LEU A 713 6.91 -1.71 16.98
N VAL A 714 7.06 -1.70 15.65
CA VAL A 714 6.09 -2.30 14.71
C VAL A 714 5.82 -3.79 15.01
N ILE A 715 6.87 -4.58 15.34
CA ILE A 715 6.70 -5.97 15.79
C ILE A 715 5.75 -6.04 16.98
N GLN A 716 5.97 -5.22 18.02
CA GLN A 716 5.20 -5.26 19.26
C GLN A 716 3.75 -4.80 19.05
N LEU A 717 3.51 -3.78 18.22
CA LEU A 717 2.17 -3.35 17.83
C LEU A 717 1.41 -4.46 17.07
N ALA A 718 2.04 -5.09 16.07
CA ALA A 718 1.45 -6.20 15.34
C ALA A 718 1.18 -7.44 16.23
N LYS A 719 2.01 -7.69 17.26
CA LYS A 719 1.73 -8.74 18.26
C LYS A 719 0.58 -8.35 19.21
N ALA A 720 0.43 -7.08 19.57
CA ALA A 720 -0.69 -6.59 20.38
C ALA A 720 -2.04 -6.75 19.66
N ASP A 721 -2.08 -6.46 18.35
CA ASP A 721 -3.25 -6.70 17.48
C ASP A 721 -3.51 -8.20 17.20
N GLY A 722 -2.60 -9.08 17.65
CA GLY A 722 -2.76 -10.53 17.57
C GLY A 722 -2.45 -11.12 16.20
N LEU A 723 -1.51 -10.54 15.46
CA LEU A 723 -1.04 -11.07 14.17
C LEU A 723 0.10 -12.10 14.36
N LYS A 724 0.34 -12.89 13.32
CA LYS A 724 1.62 -13.58 13.11
C LYS A 724 2.61 -12.57 12.52
N VAL A 725 3.81 -12.46 13.09
CA VAL A 725 4.85 -11.53 12.64
C VAL A 725 6.04 -12.30 12.10
N ILE A 726 6.33 -12.06 10.83
CA ILE A 726 7.59 -12.40 10.16
C ILE A 726 8.48 -11.14 10.25
N ALA A 727 9.76 -11.29 10.58
CA ALA A 727 10.67 -10.15 10.69
C ALA A 727 12.10 -10.48 10.21
N SER A 728 12.73 -9.52 9.51
CA SER A 728 14.09 -9.69 8.97
C SER A 728 15.08 -8.66 9.50
N ALA A 729 16.32 -9.11 9.73
CA ALA A 729 17.44 -8.25 10.14
C ALA A 729 18.78 -8.78 9.61
N GLY A 730 19.86 -7.98 9.75
CA GLY A 730 21.16 -8.25 9.13
C GLY A 730 22.20 -8.99 10.00
N SER A 731 21.80 -9.60 11.13
CA SER A 731 22.66 -10.43 11.97
C SER A 731 21.87 -11.30 12.95
N ASP A 732 22.45 -12.38 13.45
CA ASP A 732 21.75 -13.36 14.29
C ASP A 732 21.43 -12.82 15.71
N ALA A 733 22.25 -11.90 16.22
CA ALA A 733 21.95 -11.16 17.45
C ALA A 733 20.72 -10.25 17.30
N LYS A 734 20.53 -9.64 16.12
CA LYS A 734 19.32 -8.89 15.77
C LYS A 734 18.11 -9.83 15.59
N VAL A 735 18.32 -11.03 15.04
CA VAL A 735 17.29 -12.08 14.98
C VAL A 735 16.81 -12.50 16.37
N GLN A 736 17.72 -12.71 17.33
CA GLN A 736 17.32 -13.03 18.69
C GLN A 736 16.53 -11.88 19.33
N PHE A 737 16.95 -10.62 19.14
CA PHE A 737 16.19 -9.47 19.63
C PHE A 737 14.75 -9.47 19.11
N MET A 738 14.51 -9.69 17.81
CA MET A 738 13.16 -9.75 17.25
C MET A 738 12.29 -10.86 17.88
N LYS A 739 12.89 -11.98 18.32
CA LYS A 739 12.19 -13.03 19.08
C LYS A 739 11.89 -12.60 20.52
N ASP A 740 12.81 -11.88 21.17
CA ASP A 740 12.60 -11.31 22.52
C ASP A 740 11.43 -10.28 22.57
N LEU A 741 11.11 -9.70 21.41
CA LEU A 741 9.97 -8.81 21.15
C LEU A 741 8.69 -9.54 20.71
N GLY A 742 8.74 -10.86 20.48
CA GLY A 742 7.58 -11.69 20.15
C GLY A 742 7.35 -12.00 18.67
N ALA A 743 8.29 -11.72 17.76
CA ALA A 743 8.17 -12.13 16.35
C ALA A 743 8.20 -13.66 16.20
N ASP A 744 7.15 -14.24 15.60
CA ASP A 744 6.98 -15.68 15.46
C ASP A 744 8.00 -16.30 14.49
N VAL A 745 8.39 -15.55 13.44
CA VAL A 745 9.43 -15.93 12.48
C VAL A 745 10.43 -14.79 12.33
N ALA A 746 11.57 -14.91 13.00
CA ALA A 746 12.68 -13.96 12.89
C ALA A 746 13.88 -14.61 12.17
N PHE A 747 14.41 -13.95 11.13
CA PHE A 747 15.49 -14.50 10.31
C PHE A 747 16.52 -13.47 9.82
N ASN A 748 17.72 -13.95 9.45
CA ASN A 748 18.83 -13.14 8.99
C ASN A 748 18.84 -13.10 7.46
N TYR A 749 18.52 -11.95 6.86
CA TYR A 749 18.40 -11.84 5.39
C TYR A 749 19.74 -11.98 4.65
N LYS A 750 20.89 -11.87 5.35
CA LYS A 750 22.22 -12.07 4.76
C LYS A 750 22.60 -13.55 4.62
N THR A 751 21.87 -14.45 5.28
CA THR A 751 22.13 -15.90 5.29
C THR A 751 20.92 -16.75 4.91
N THR A 752 19.74 -16.15 4.77
CA THR A 752 18.46 -16.81 4.49
C THR A 752 17.74 -16.15 3.32
N ASN A 753 17.24 -16.94 2.38
CA ASN A 753 16.50 -16.44 1.21
C ASN A 753 15.13 -15.85 1.64
N VAL A 754 14.88 -14.57 1.35
CA VAL A 754 13.62 -13.89 1.71
C VAL A 754 12.40 -14.50 1.00
N PRO A 755 12.35 -14.64 -0.35
CA PRO A 755 11.27 -15.36 -1.04
C PRO A 755 10.89 -16.72 -0.46
N GLU A 756 11.88 -17.56 -0.11
CA GLU A 756 11.62 -18.89 0.47
C GLU A 756 10.93 -18.82 1.84
N VAL A 757 11.33 -17.88 2.70
CA VAL A 757 10.67 -17.66 4.00
C VAL A 757 9.24 -17.15 3.79
N LEU A 758 9.04 -16.17 2.91
CA LEU A 758 7.70 -15.60 2.68
C LEU A 758 6.75 -16.61 2.02
N ALA A 759 7.24 -17.45 1.10
CA ALA A 759 6.45 -18.51 0.48
C ALA A 759 6.09 -19.64 1.45
N LYS A 760 6.94 -19.90 2.46
CA LYS A 760 6.69 -20.89 3.52
C LYS A 760 5.77 -20.38 4.63
N GLU A 761 5.88 -19.10 4.98
CA GLU A 761 5.30 -18.54 6.21
C GLU A 761 4.13 -17.57 5.98
N GLY A 762 3.94 -17.10 4.75
CA GLY A 762 2.82 -16.26 4.31
C GLY A 762 1.60 -17.08 3.85
N PRO A 763 0.76 -16.54 2.94
CA PRO A 763 0.88 -15.22 2.31
C PRO A 763 0.70 -14.07 3.32
N ILE A 764 1.28 -12.91 3.03
CA ILE A 764 1.28 -11.75 3.93
C ILE A 764 0.07 -10.84 3.72
N ASP A 765 -0.59 -10.45 4.82
CA ASP A 765 -1.69 -9.48 4.87
C ASP A 765 -1.17 -8.03 5.01
N ILE A 766 -0.06 -7.85 5.72
CA ILE A 766 0.56 -6.54 5.96
C ILE A 766 2.06 -6.61 5.67
N TYR A 767 2.59 -5.59 5.02
CA TYR A 767 4.03 -5.40 4.84
C TYR A 767 4.43 -4.02 5.38
N TRP A 768 5.44 -3.98 6.25
CA TRP A 768 6.10 -2.76 6.66
C TRP A 768 7.49 -2.72 6.04
N ASP A 769 7.72 -1.78 5.12
CA ASP A 769 9.00 -1.64 4.45
C ASP A 769 9.88 -0.51 5.00
N ASN A 770 11.11 -0.86 5.32
CA ASN A 770 12.23 0.03 5.65
C ASN A 770 13.44 -0.17 4.68
N VAL A 771 13.33 -1.07 3.68
CA VAL A 771 14.42 -1.51 2.78
C VAL A 771 14.13 -1.36 1.29
N GLY A 772 12.93 -1.72 0.79
CA GLY A 772 12.57 -1.65 -0.63
C GLY A 772 13.24 -2.71 -1.53
N GLY A 773 13.32 -2.39 -2.82
CA GLY A 773 14.03 -3.15 -3.86
C GLY A 773 13.56 -4.61 -3.97
N LYS A 774 14.50 -5.56 -4.10
CA LYS A 774 14.21 -7.01 -4.20
C LYS A 774 13.41 -7.57 -3.01
N THR A 775 13.38 -6.88 -1.86
CA THR A 775 12.56 -7.28 -0.70
C THR A 775 11.10 -6.93 -0.91
N LEU A 776 10.83 -5.73 -1.45
CA LEU A 776 9.51 -5.30 -1.89
C LEU A 776 9.00 -6.18 -3.04
N GLU A 777 9.84 -6.56 -4.01
CA GLU A 777 9.48 -7.54 -5.04
C GLU A 777 9.05 -8.88 -4.40
N ALA A 778 9.86 -9.43 -3.48
CA ALA A 778 9.54 -10.68 -2.78
C ALA A 778 8.28 -10.58 -1.90
N ALA A 779 8.02 -9.41 -1.30
CA ALA A 779 6.81 -9.13 -0.53
C ALA A 779 5.58 -9.09 -1.46
N LEU A 780 5.63 -8.40 -2.59
CA LEU A 780 4.58 -8.35 -3.60
C LEU A 780 4.24 -9.75 -4.12
N ASP A 781 5.24 -10.58 -4.44
CA ASP A 781 5.06 -11.97 -4.88
C ASP A 781 4.33 -12.84 -3.85
N ASN A 782 4.59 -12.62 -2.56
CA ASN A 782 4.01 -13.39 -1.44
C ASN A 782 2.83 -12.70 -0.74
N ALA A 783 2.41 -11.52 -1.22
CA ALA A 783 1.23 -10.82 -0.73
C ALA A 783 -0.05 -11.64 -0.91
N LYS A 784 -0.98 -11.46 0.02
CA LYS A 784 -2.37 -11.95 -0.06
C LYS A 784 -3.22 -10.98 -0.89
N ILE A 785 -4.41 -11.42 -1.31
CA ILE A 785 -5.41 -10.51 -1.89
C ILE A 785 -5.90 -9.56 -0.79
N ARG A 786 -5.95 -8.25 -1.09
CA ARG A 786 -6.21 -7.13 -0.14
C ARG A 786 -5.14 -6.96 0.95
N ALA A 787 -3.87 -7.23 0.62
CA ALA A 787 -2.75 -6.88 1.48
C ALA A 787 -2.56 -5.34 1.58
N ARG A 788 -1.96 -4.88 2.67
CA ARG A 788 -1.61 -3.47 2.91
C ARG A 788 -0.11 -3.31 3.05
N PHE A 789 0.47 -2.46 2.23
CA PHE A 789 1.90 -2.17 2.18
C PHE A 789 2.10 -0.76 2.76
N ILE A 790 3.04 -0.64 3.70
CA ILE A 790 3.33 0.58 4.45
C ILE A 790 4.81 0.89 4.20
N GLU A 791 5.06 1.81 3.27
CA GLU A 791 6.39 2.15 2.80
C GLU A 791 6.96 3.27 3.68
N CYS A 792 7.72 2.88 4.71
CA CYS A 792 8.34 3.80 5.68
C CYS A 792 9.75 4.25 5.24
N GLY A 793 10.47 3.40 4.49
CA GLY A 793 11.77 3.75 3.91
C GLY A 793 12.28 2.69 2.95
N MET A 794 13.29 3.04 2.15
CA MET A 794 13.98 2.08 1.26
C MET A 794 15.50 2.19 1.38
N ILE A 795 16.04 1.86 2.57
CA ILE A 795 17.45 2.12 2.91
C ILE A 795 18.46 1.47 1.96
N THR A 796 18.10 0.39 1.24
CA THR A 796 19.04 -0.28 0.32
C THR A 796 19.43 0.59 -0.86
N GLY A 797 18.58 1.52 -1.28
CA GLY A 797 18.87 2.39 -2.43
C GLY A 797 19.64 3.67 -2.09
N TYR A 798 19.70 4.06 -0.81
CA TYR A 798 20.23 5.38 -0.41
C TYR A 798 21.69 5.60 -0.84
N ASN A 799 22.54 4.58 -0.71
CA ASN A 799 23.98 4.68 -0.94
C ASN A 799 24.42 4.20 -2.34
N THR A 800 23.49 3.74 -3.19
CA THR A 800 23.79 3.11 -4.50
C THR A 800 22.82 3.47 -5.62
N GLY A 801 21.77 4.24 -5.35
CA GLY A 801 20.60 4.34 -6.24
C GLY A 801 19.60 3.20 -6.02
N HIS A 802 18.34 3.43 -6.40
CA HIS A 802 17.24 2.49 -6.20
C HIS A 802 17.11 1.54 -7.41
N GLU A 803 16.92 0.24 -7.15
CA GLU A 803 16.59 -0.71 -8.22
C GLU A 803 15.09 -0.62 -8.58
N PRO A 804 14.71 -0.69 -9.88
CA PRO A 804 13.31 -0.70 -10.28
C PRO A 804 12.56 -1.96 -9.81
N VAL A 805 11.30 -1.79 -9.40
CA VAL A 805 10.43 -2.85 -8.85
C VAL A 805 9.57 -3.48 -9.95
N ARG A 806 9.85 -4.73 -10.34
CA ARG A 806 9.35 -5.32 -11.60
C ARG A 806 7.94 -5.88 -11.56
N ASN A 807 7.41 -6.18 -10.38
CA ASN A 807 6.14 -6.91 -10.21
C ASN A 807 4.99 -6.05 -9.66
N LEU A 808 5.03 -4.72 -9.83
CA LEU A 808 3.95 -3.80 -9.41
C LEU A 808 2.57 -4.13 -10.01
N ALA A 809 2.49 -4.93 -11.10
CA ALA A 809 1.21 -5.45 -11.60
C ALA A 809 0.45 -6.31 -10.58
N LEU A 810 1.13 -6.79 -9.54
CA LEU A 810 0.52 -7.45 -8.38
C LEU A 810 -0.28 -6.49 -7.49
N ILE A 811 -0.06 -5.18 -7.56
CA ILE A 811 -0.91 -4.18 -6.89
C ILE A 811 -2.33 -4.28 -7.42
N ILE A 812 -2.51 -4.24 -8.75
CA ILE A 812 -3.79 -4.47 -9.43
C ILE A 812 -4.32 -5.86 -9.11
N GLY A 813 -3.52 -6.89 -9.41
CA GLY A 813 -3.98 -8.28 -9.35
C GLY A 813 -4.41 -8.73 -7.95
N LYS A 814 -3.63 -8.38 -6.92
CA LYS A 814 -3.94 -8.73 -5.53
C LYS A 814 -4.72 -7.63 -4.81
N THR A 815 -5.17 -6.60 -5.52
CA THR A 815 -5.89 -5.42 -4.98
C THR A 815 -5.21 -4.85 -3.73
N ILE A 816 -3.90 -4.57 -3.85
CA ILE A 816 -3.06 -4.07 -2.75
C ILE A 816 -3.28 -2.56 -2.62
N SER A 817 -3.27 -2.08 -1.38
CA SER A 817 -3.06 -0.67 -1.05
C SER A 817 -1.63 -0.52 -0.56
N LEU A 818 -0.82 0.27 -1.28
CA LEU A 818 0.59 0.54 -1.00
C LEU A 818 0.71 2.03 -0.70
N ASN A 819 1.09 2.34 0.54
CA ASN A 819 0.98 3.66 1.15
C ASN A 819 2.37 4.10 1.59
N GLY A 820 2.94 5.09 0.93
CA GLY A 820 4.08 5.82 1.49
C GLY A 820 3.57 6.89 2.45
N PHE A 821 4.34 7.21 3.48
CA PHE A 821 3.99 8.26 4.43
C PHE A 821 5.22 8.99 4.97
N LEU A 822 5.00 10.21 5.43
CA LEU A 822 5.96 11.01 6.19
C LEU A 822 5.28 11.37 7.52
N VAL A 823 5.91 11.00 8.63
CA VAL A 823 5.28 11.03 9.97
C VAL A 823 4.75 12.43 10.35
N PHE A 824 5.48 13.48 9.98
CA PHE A 824 5.11 14.87 10.25
C PHE A 824 3.86 15.36 9.49
N HIS A 825 3.39 14.66 8.45
CA HIS A 825 2.08 14.91 7.85
C HIS A 825 0.91 14.39 8.71
N LEU A 826 1.18 13.49 9.67
CA LEU A 826 0.18 12.78 10.48
C LEU A 826 0.28 13.05 11.99
N GLU A 827 1.39 13.63 12.47
CA GLU A 827 1.61 13.95 13.89
C GLU A 827 0.50 14.81 14.50
N ALA A 828 -0.03 15.78 13.75
CA ALA A 828 -1.15 16.62 14.21
C ALA A 828 -2.45 15.85 14.54
N GLN A 829 -2.60 14.62 14.04
CA GLN A 829 -3.76 13.75 14.30
C GLN A 829 -3.52 12.74 15.43
N TYR A 830 -2.26 12.35 15.69
CA TYR A 830 -1.93 11.17 16.49
C TYR A 830 -0.88 11.36 17.59
N LEU A 831 -0.14 12.48 17.63
CA LEU A 831 1.01 12.64 18.54
C LEU A 831 0.62 12.67 20.04
N GLU A 832 -0.51 13.28 20.39
CA GLU A 832 -1.03 13.26 21.77
C GLU A 832 -1.41 11.84 22.20
N GLU A 833 -2.06 11.08 21.31
CA GLU A 833 -2.41 9.69 21.55
C GLU A 833 -1.17 8.81 21.72
N PHE A 834 -0.14 9.01 20.88
CA PHE A 834 1.14 8.31 21.00
C PHE A 834 1.75 8.47 22.39
N TYR A 835 1.96 9.69 22.87
CA TYR A 835 2.56 9.89 24.19
C TYR A 835 1.67 9.36 25.32
N ARG A 836 0.34 9.45 25.19
CA ARG A 836 -0.64 8.92 26.14
C ARG A 836 -0.63 7.39 26.22
N GLU A 837 -0.48 6.68 25.10
CA GLU A 837 -0.47 5.21 25.05
C GLU A 837 0.93 4.61 25.30
N LEU A 838 2.02 5.20 24.79
CA LEU A 838 3.34 4.58 24.76
C LEU A 838 4.24 4.92 25.95
N THR A 839 4.21 6.17 26.46
CA THR A 839 5.08 6.58 27.57
C THR A 839 4.93 5.69 28.82
N PRO A 840 3.71 5.35 29.28
CA PRO A 840 3.54 4.45 30.43
C PRO A 840 3.97 3.00 30.13
N LYS A 841 3.89 2.57 28.88
CA LYS A 841 4.27 1.21 28.43
C LYS A 841 5.77 1.03 28.30
N VAL A 842 6.49 2.09 27.90
CA VAL A 842 7.96 2.14 27.93
C VAL A 842 8.44 2.18 29.38
N ALA A 843 7.85 3.04 30.22
CA ALA A 843 8.19 3.14 31.65
C ALA A 843 8.00 1.83 32.43
N SER A 844 6.96 1.06 32.11
CA SER A 844 6.67 -0.24 32.75
C SER A 844 7.39 -1.43 32.11
N GLY A 845 8.07 -1.24 30.97
CA GLY A 845 8.72 -2.31 30.22
C GLY A 845 7.76 -3.27 29.47
N GLU A 846 6.49 -2.91 29.32
CA GLU A 846 5.55 -3.60 28.42
C GLU A 846 6.06 -3.48 26.97
N ILE A 847 6.45 -2.26 26.58
CA ILE A 847 7.12 -1.99 25.31
C ILE A 847 8.63 -1.96 25.56
N LYS A 848 9.33 -2.89 24.94
CA LYS A 848 10.78 -3.06 25.04
C LYS A 848 11.45 -2.35 23.88
N TYR A 849 12.61 -1.75 24.16
CA TYR A 849 13.49 -1.16 23.16
C TYR A 849 14.95 -1.55 23.46
N ARG A 850 15.84 -1.27 22.51
CA ARG A 850 17.30 -1.37 22.69
C ARG A 850 17.97 -0.21 21.97
N GLU A 851 19.11 0.19 22.48
CA GLU A 851 19.92 1.30 21.95
C GLU A 851 21.35 0.81 21.68
N HIS A 852 22.05 1.54 20.83
CA HIS A 852 23.47 1.43 20.59
C HIS A 852 24.03 2.84 20.75
N VAL A 853 24.40 3.14 22.00
CA VAL A 853 24.92 4.44 22.42
C VAL A 853 26.38 4.53 21.98
N TYR A 854 26.72 5.62 21.31
CA TYR A 854 28.07 6.09 21.07
C TYR A 854 28.28 7.30 21.97
N ASN A 855 29.40 7.35 22.70
CA ASN A 855 29.67 8.41 23.66
C ASN A 855 30.56 9.49 23.02
N GLY A 856 30.29 10.76 23.32
CA GLY A 856 31.03 11.90 22.78
C GLY A 856 30.56 12.29 21.39
N LEU A 857 30.48 13.60 21.13
CA LEU A 857 29.98 14.15 19.87
C LEU A 857 30.89 13.80 18.68
N GLU A 858 32.17 13.56 18.93
CA GLU A 858 33.15 13.09 17.94
C GLU A 858 32.76 11.76 17.28
N SER A 859 31.99 10.92 17.98
CA SER A 859 31.56 9.60 17.49
C SER A 859 30.47 9.65 16.42
N ALA A 860 29.84 10.82 16.20
CA ALA A 860 28.67 10.94 15.34
C ALA A 860 28.92 10.52 13.88
N GLY A 861 30.12 10.78 13.34
CA GLY A 861 30.49 10.32 12.00
C GLY A 861 30.48 8.79 11.88
N GLU A 862 31.08 8.09 12.85
CA GLU A 862 31.09 6.64 12.90
C GLU A 862 29.68 6.07 13.08
N ALA A 863 28.88 6.68 13.95
CA ALA A 863 27.50 6.28 14.21
C ALA A 863 26.63 6.38 12.94
N ILE A 864 26.78 7.46 12.16
CA ILE A 864 26.08 7.65 10.87
C ILE A 864 26.47 6.54 9.89
N LEU A 865 27.77 6.27 9.72
CA LEU A 865 28.25 5.22 8.82
C LEU A 865 27.75 3.82 9.26
N ALA A 866 27.79 3.53 10.55
CA ALA A 866 27.34 2.27 11.12
C ALA A 866 25.83 2.04 10.93
N VAL A 867 25.00 3.09 10.91
CA VAL A 867 23.58 3.01 10.54
C VAL A 867 23.43 2.66 9.06
N GLN A 868 24.15 3.33 8.16
CA GLN A 868 24.05 3.06 6.70
C GLN A 868 24.51 1.65 6.32
N LYS A 869 25.49 1.08 7.03
CA LYS A 869 25.93 -0.33 6.85
C LYS A 869 25.09 -1.37 7.62
N GLY A 870 24.21 -0.92 8.54
CA GLY A 870 23.45 -1.80 9.43
C GLY A 870 24.29 -2.50 10.50
N GLU A 871 25.44 -1.93 10.87
CA GLU A 871 26.36 -2.39 11.92
C GLU A 871 25.88 -1.99 13.33
N ASN A 872 25.15 -0.88 13.44
CA ASN A 872 24.45 -0.43 14.66
C ASN A 872 23.57 -1.55 15.25
N ARG A 873 23.60 -1.78 16.56
CA ARG A 873 22.89 -2.95 17.15
C ARG A 873 21.37 -2.79 17.21
N ALA A 874 20.89 -1.58 17.50
CA ALA A 874 19.47 -1.19 17.55
C ALA A 874 19.34 0.31 17.20
N LYS A 875 18.55 1.13 17.92
CA LYS A 875 18.56 2.60 17.72
C LYS A 875 19.98 3.14 17.94
N ALA A 876 20.54 3.86 16.98
CA ALA A 876 21.82 4.55 17.17
C ALA A 876 21.56 5.91 17.84
N VAL A 877 22.24 6.14 18.96
CA VAL A 877 22.17 7.37 19.77
C VAL A 877 23.59 7.87 19.97
N VAL A 878 23.83 9.17 19.82
CA VAL A 878 25.08 9.80 20.28
C VAL A 878 24.77 10.52 21.59
N HIS A 879 25.27 9.96 22.69
CA HIS A 879 25.21 10.58 24.00
C HIS A 879 26.36 11.58 24.09
N VAL A 880 26.01 12.86 24.16
CA VAL A 880 26.97 13.97 24.17
C VAL A 880 27.53 14.18 25.57
N VAL A 881 26.64 14.19 26.58
CA VAL A 881 26.98 14.52 27.98
C VAL A 881 25.83 14.16 28.93
N ASP A 882 26.15 13.80 30.16
CA ASP A 882 25.18 13.72 31.27
C ASP A 882 24.47 15.07 31.51
N ASP A 883 23.28 15.02 32.10
CA ASP A 883 22.38 16.17 32.39
C ASP A 883 23.00 17.17 33.41
#